data_AF-A0A2U1MLR2-F1
#
_entry.id   AF-A0A2U1MLR2-F1
#
_cell.length_a   1.000
_cell.length_b   1.000
_cell.length_c   1.000
_cell.angle_alpha   90.00
_cell.angle_beta   90.00
_cell.angle_gamma   90.00
#
_symmetry.space_group_name_H-M   'P 1'
#
loop_
_entity.id
_entity.type
_entity.pdbx_description
1 polymer ?
#
loop_
_entity_poly.entity_id
_entity_poly.type
_entity_poly.pdbx_seq_one_letter_code
_entity_poly.pdbx_strand_id
1 'polypeptide(L)'
;MPSLANFSETMTILPDDVANNTNNVVNWTPSHSSTLYKVDGWGAPYFAVNDNGNVTVKPHGDRTMVHQDIDLLKVVKKASDSKADGGLGLGFPIIVRFPDVLKDRLECLQTAFNYAVKSNGFNSHYQGVYPVKCNQDRFVVEDVVKFGSGFRFGLEAGSKPELLLAMSSLCKGSSESLLICNGFKDSEYISLALIARKLKLNTVIVLEQEEELDLVIDMSVKLGVRPVVGVRAKLRTKHSGHFGSTSGEKGKFGLTTTQIIRVVKKLDQCGMLDCFQLLHFHIGSQIPTTGLLADGVREASQIYCELVRLGADMKVIDIGGGLGIDYDGSKSSNGDVSVEYGLEEYAMAVVQAVKFVCDRNNVKHPVICSESGRAIVSHHSVLIFEAVSSSKYTVPAMSAFDVQHFVERLPEDAHSDYANLSQSAVKGDYEGCLLYAEQLKERCVGMFKDGSLDIEQLASVDGLCDLVAKAIGVANPVSTYHVNLSVFTSVPDFWGIQQVFPILPIHRLDECPAKRGILSDLTCDSDGKIDKFIGGESSLPLHELEGANGMKYYLGMFLGGAYEEALGGVHNLFGGPSVVRVSQSDGPFGFAVTRAVPGPSCSDVLRVMQHEPEIMFETLKHRIEEYVHDEGNIGGAMIAGGIAQSFHNMPYLTVGSSCGLTAAIGNNNGSCGMTAVNGNNGYYYCSSDEDFVAGADAVCEDEPWSYVCA
;
A
#
# COMPACT_ATOMS: atom_id res chain seq x y z
N MET A 1 47.32 -37.21 5.93
CA MET A 1 46.49 -36.02 5.69
C MET A 1 47.05 -35.25 4.51
N PRO A 2 46.34 -35.15 3.38
CA PRO A 2 46.35 -33.96 2.56
C PRO A 2 45.27 -33.00 3.09
N SER A 3 45.65 -31.75 3.29
CA SER A 3 44.87 -30.66 3.86
C SER A 3 43.82 -30.12 2.89
N LEU A 4 42.63 -29.78 3.39
CA LEU A 4 41.67 -28.87 2.74
C LEU A 4 42.28 -27.49 2.41
N ALA A 5 43.50 -27.18 2.86
CA ALA A 5 44.28 -26.04 2.33
C ALA A 5 44.48 -26.12 0.81
N ASN A 6 44.51 -27.33 0.23
CA ASN A 6 44.55 -27.51 -1.22
C ASN A 6 43.20 -27.23 -1.90
N PHE A 7 42.10 -27.06 -1.18
CA PHE A 7 40.84 -26.62 -1.78
C PHE A 7 40.94 -25.18 -2.34
N SER A 8 41.84 -24.37 -1.77
CA SER A 8 42.17 -23.02 -2.27
C SER A 8 43.17 -23.05 -3.44
N GLU A 9 44.15 -23.97 -3.44
CA GLU A 9 45.23 -23.98 -4.44
C GLU A 9 44.98 -24.88 -5.66
N THR A 10 44.21 -25.97 -5.52
CA THR A 10 43.91 -26.89 -6.65
C THR A 10 42.82 -26.34 -7.58
N MET A 11 42.17 -25.23 -7.22
CA MET A 11 41.16 -24.56 -8.03
C MET A 11 41.73 -23.45 -8.93
N THR A 12 43.06 -23.37 -9.08
CA THR A 12 43.73 -22.41 -9.98
C THR A 12 43.91 -22.92 -11.42
N ILE A 13 43.40 -24.11 -11.76
CA ILE A 13 43.52 -24.67 -13.12
C ILE A 13 42.18 -25.27 -13.55
N LEU A 14 41.28 -24.40 -14.01
CA LEU A 14 40.28 -24.75 -15.02
C LEU A 14 40.77 -24.20 -16.37
N PRO A 15 40.46 -24.87 -17.50
CA PRO A 15 40.97 -24.46 -18.80
C PRO A 15 40.49 -23.05 -19.19
N ASP A 16 41.38 -22.30 -19.84
CA ASP A 16 41.18 -20.96 -20.43
C ASP A 16 40.03 -20.87 -21.48
N ASP A 17 39.14 -21.85 -21.56
CA ASP A 17 38.06 -21.93 -22.57
C ASP A 17 36.66 -21.54 -22.05
N VAL A 18 36.55 -20.98 -20.84
CA VAL A 18 35.34 -20.25 -20.39
C VAL A 18 35.68 -18.85 -19.84
N ALA A 19 36.95 -18.43 -19.91
CA ALA A 19 37.41 -17.09 -19.53
C ALA A 19 37.45 -16.09 -20.71
N ASN A 20 37.09 -16.51 -21.93
CA ASN A 20 37.08 -15.64 -23.12
C ASN A 20 35.68 -15.14 -23.55
N ASN A 21 34.69 -15.17 -22.65
CA ASN A 21 33.42 -14.46 -22.86
C ASN A 21 33.03 -13.49 -21.73
N THR A 22 33.94 -13.20 -20.80
CA THR A 22 33.72 -12.25 -19.69
C THR A 22 34.06 -10.79 -20.03
N ASN A 23 34.13 -10.46 -21.32
CA ASN A 23 34.16 -9.07 -21.81
C ASN A 23 32.90 -8.67 -22.59
N ASN A 24 31.80 -9.43 -22.47
CA ASN A 24 30.49 -8.85 -22.73
C ASN A 24 29.96 -8.29 -21.42
N VAL A 25 30.45 -7.10 -21.04
CA VAL A 25 29.65 -6.20 -20.21
C VAL A 25 28.37 -5.98 -21.00
N VAL A 26 27.31 -6.69 -20.63
CA VAL A 26 25.98 -6.33 -21.12
C VAL A 26 25.78 -4.91 -20.62
N ASN A 27 25.84 -3.93 -21.53
CA ASN A 27 25.52 -2.55 -21.19
C ASN A 27 24.10 -2.57 -20.62
N TRP A 28 23.98 -2.54 -19.30
CA TRP A 28 22.69 -2.49 -18.64
C TRP A 28 22.06 -1.14 -18.96
N THR A 29 20.75 -1.14 -19.16
CA THR A 29 20.02 0.06 -19.57
C THR A 29 18.72 0.16 -18.78
N PRO A 30 18.15 1.36 -18.66
CA PRO A 30 16.80 1.56 -18.12
C PRO A 30 15.72 0.64 -18.74
N SER A 31 15.86 0.29 -20.02
CA SER A 31 14.94 -0.63 -20.71
C SER A 31 15.06 -2.08 -20.20
N HIS A 32 16.28 -2.54 -19.88
CA HIS A 32 16.49 -3.84 -19.24
C HIS A 32 15.81 -3.90 -17.86
N SER A 33 15.95 -2.84 -17.05
CA SER A 33 15.23 -2.73 -15.77
C SER A 33 13.71 -2.67 -15.94
N SER A 34 13.21 -1.93 -16.92
CA SER A 34 11.77 -1.84 -17.21
C SER A 34 11.18 -3.21 -17.54
N THR A 35 11.93 -4.04 -18.29
CA THR A 35 11.56 -5.43 -18.58
C THR A 35 11.67 -6.30 -17.33
N LEU A 36 12.77 -6.22 -16.58
CA LEU A 36 13.02 -7.04 -15.38
C LEU A 36 11.94 -6.84 -14.32
N TYR A 37 11.59 -5.60 -14.01
CA TYR A 37 10.56 -5.26 -13.03
C TYR A 37 9.17 -5.12 -13.64
N LYS A 38 8.99 -5.47 -14.93
CA LYS A 38 7.72 -5.41 -15.68
C LYS A 38 7.02 -4.05 -15.65
N VAL A 39 7.77 -2.96 -15.52
CA VAL A 39 7.24 -1.58 -15.43
C VAL A 39 6.38 -1.25 -16.66
N ASP A 40 6.77 -1.72 -17.84
CA ASP A 40 6.01 -1.51 -19.08
C ASP A 40 4.64 -2.21 -19.09
N GLY A 41 4.46 -3.23 -18.23
CA GLY A 41 3.20 -3.96 -18.07
C GLY A 41 2.26 -3.27 -17.09
N TRP A 42 2.63 -3.23 -15.80
CA TRP A 42 1.77 -2.70 -14.72
C TRP A 42 1.86 -1.19 -14.55
N GLY A 43 2.96 -0.56 -15.00
CA GLY A 43 3.22 0.85 -14.80
C GLY A 43 2.49 1.73 -15.82
N ALA A 44 2.27 1.22 -17.02
CA ALA A 44 1.62 1.98 -18.08
C ALA A 44 0.16 2.36 -17.72
N PRO A 45 -0.28 3.59 -18.06
CA PRO A 45 0.47 4.66 -18.73
C PRO A 45 1.19 5.63 -17.78
N TYR A 46 1.17 5.41 -16.47
CA TYR A 46 1.54 6.41 -15.46
C TYR A 46 2.98 6.31 -14.95
N PHE A 47 3.61 5.15 -15.01
CA PHE A 47 4.95 4.91 -14.49
C PHE A 47 5.84 4.36 -15.60
N ALA A 48 7.07 4.86 -15.65
CA ALA A 48 8.11 4.39 -16.56
C ALA A 48 9.50 4.57 -15.91
N VAL A 49 10.56 4.09 -16.57
CA VAL A 49 11.94 4.38 -16.19
C VAL A 49 12.53 5.37 -17.19
N ASN A 50 13.12 6.46 -16.70
CA ASN A 50 13.75 7.48 -17.53
C ASN A 50 15.22 7.14 -17.87
N ASP A 51 15.82 7.93 -18.77
CA ASP A 51 17.19 7.72 -19.25
C ASP A 51 18.27 7.86 -18.16
N ASN A 52 17.93 8.47 -17.02
CA ASN A 52 18.82 8.59 -15.86
C ASN A 52 18.72 7.39 -14.89
N GLY A 53 17.96 6.35 -15.25
CA GLY A 53 17.75 5.19 -14.37
C GLY A 53 16.85 5.47 -13.17
N ASN A 54 16.00 6.51 -13.22
CA ASN A 54 15.01 6.79 -12.19
C ASN A 54 13.61 6.43 -12.66
N VAL A 55 12.73 6.06 -11.72
CA VAL A 55 11.31 5.98 -11.99
C VAL A 55 10.77 7.39 -12.27
N THR A 56 9.99 7.51 -13.34
CA THR A 56 9.28 8.73 -13.73
C THR A 56 7.78 8.51 -13.66
N VAL A 57 7.04 9.56 -13.31
CA VAL A 57 5.59 9.60 -13.26
C VAL A 57 5.06 10.47 -14.38
N LYS A 58 4.08 9.94 -15.12
CA LYS A 58 3.39 10.58 -16.23
C LYS A 58 2.01 11.07 -15.78
N PRO A 59 1.88 12.31 -15.28
CA PRO A 59 0.68 12.80 -14.58
C PRO A 59 -0.61 12.77 -15.41
N HIS A 60 -0.52 12.74 -16.74
CA HIS A 60 -1.68 12.72 -17.66
C HIS A 60 -1.71 11.44 -18.53
N GLY A 61 -1.13 10.35 -18.03
CA GLY A 61 -1.04 9.07 -18.75
C GLY A 61 -0.39 9.25 -20.13
N ASP A 62 -1.01 8.66 -21.17
CA ASP A 62 -0.53 8.73 -22.56
C ASP A 62 -0.51 10.15 -23.15
N ARG A 63 -1.23 11.11 -22.53
CA ARG A 63 -1.26 12.51 -22.96
C ARG A 63 -0.13 13.34 -22.34
N THR A 64 0.66 12.76 -21.44
CA THR A 64 1.79 13.45 -20.81
C THR A 64 2.84 13.77 -21.86
N MET A 65 3.21 15.04 -21.98
CA MET A 65 4.35 15.45 -22.79
C MET A 65 5.65 15.20 -22.03
N VAL A 66 6.75 14.94 -22.74
CA VAL A 66 8.06 14.59 -22.14
C VAL A 66 8.55 15.60 -21.08
N HIS A 67 8.23 16.89 -21.21
CA HIS A 67 8.62 17.92 -20.23
C HIS A 67 7.73 17.96 -18.97
N GLN A 68 6.62 17.24 -18.98
CA GLN A 68 5.66 17.12 -17.88
C GLN A 68 5.92 15.89 -17.00
N ASP A 69 6.85 15.03 -17.41
CA ASP A 69 7.30 13.87 -16.64
C ASP A 69 7.89 14.32 -15.29
N ILE A 70 7.48 13.65 -14.22
CA ILE A 70 7.92 13.92 -12.85
C ILE A 70 8.91 12.85 -12.42
N ASP A 71 10.18 13.22 -12.25
CA ASP A 71 11.21 12.32 -11.73
C ASP A 71 10.96 12.05 -10.23
N LEU A 72 10.66 10.80 -9.89
CA LEU A 72 10.26 10.40 -8.54
C LEU A 72 11.39 10.56 -7.52
N LEU A 73 12.65 10.35 -7.92
CA LEU A 73 13.78 10.53 -7.02
C LEU A 73 13.93 12.01 -6.61
N LYS A 74 13.68 12.95 -7.55
CA LYS A 74 13.68 14.39 -7.23
C LYS A 74 12.59 14.76 -6.23
N VAL A 75 11.40 14.16 -6.36
CA VAL A 75 10.30 14.34 -5.40
C VAL A 75 10.70 13.82 -4.01
N VAL A 76 11.24 12.61 -3.94
CA VAL A 76 11.65 11.97 -2.68
C VAL A 76 12.73 12.79 -1.99
N LYS A 77 13.73 13.27 -2.72
CA LYS A 77 14.75 14.19 -2.20
C LYS A 77 14.15 15.50 -1.71
N LYS A 78 13.29 16.16 -2.50
CA LYS A 78 12.61 17.39 -2.07
C LYS A 78 11.79 17.19 -0.79
N ALA A 79 11.14 16.03 -0.63
CA ALA A 79 10.35 15.70 0.55
C ALA A 79 11.21 15.39 1.78
N SER A 80 12.27 14.59 1.62
CA SER A 80 13.03 14.02 2.74
C SER A 80 14.29 14.79 3.12
N ASP A 81 14.93 15.48 2.18
CA ASP A 81 16.16 16.24 2.45
C ASP A 81 15.89 17.32 3.51
N SER A 82 16.95 17.68 4.25
CA SER A 82 16.82 18.63 5.35
C SER A 82 16.36 20.00 4.84
N LYS A 83 15.71 20.78 5.71
CA LYS A 83 15.34 22.16 5.38
C LYS A 83 16.56 23.03 5.05
N ALA A 84 17.73 22.72 5.61
CA ALA A 84 18.98 23.42 5.31
C ALA A 84 19.46 23.16 3.87
N ASP A 85 19.20 21.96 3.34
CA ASP A 85 19.50 21.56 1.96
C ASP A 85 18.38 21.93 0.97
N GLY A 86 17.36 22.66 1.43
CA GLY A 86 16.21 23.08 0.64
C GLY A 86 15.12 22.04 0.48
N GLY A 87 15.16 20.94 1.24
CA GLY A 87 14.09 19.94 1.34
C GLY A 87 13.01 20.31 2.37
N LEU A 88 12.14 19.36 2.70
CA LEU A 88 11.03 19.53 3.65
C LEU A 88 11.26 18.83 4.99
N GLY A 89 12.26 17.93 5.07
CA GLY A 89 12.62 17.19 6.27
C GLY A 89 11.58 16.17 6.73
N LEU A 90 10.82 15.58 5.81
CA LEU A 90 9.88 14.50 6.14
C LEU A 90 10.63 13.19 6.44
N GLY A 91 10.21 12.49 7.50
CA GLY A 91 10.71 11.16 7.84
C GLY A 91 10.07 10.07 6.98
N PHE A 92 10.84 9.00 6.73
CA PHE A 92 10.36 7.79 6.07
C PHE A 92 9.58 6.88 7.03
N PRO A 93 8.66 6.04 6.52
CA PRO A 93 8.22 5.94 5.13
C PRO A 93 7.40 7.17 4.66
N ILE A 94 7.35 7.40 3.34
CA ILE A 94 6.64 8.53 2.72
C ILE A 94 5.67 8.03 1.64
N ILE A 95 4.41 8.43 1.70
CA ILE A 95 3.46 8.30 0.59
C ILE A 95 3.54 9.56 -0.28
N VAL A 96 3.86 9.38 -1.55
CA VAL A 96 3.79 10.43 -2.58
C VAL A 96 2.47 10.29 -3.32
N ARG A 97 1.62 11.31 -3.28
CA ARG A 97 0.32 11.36 -3.98
C ARG A 97 0.37 12.29 -5.19
N PHE A 98 -0.24 11.86 -6.28
CA PHE A 98 -0.31 12.54 -7.59
C PHE A 98 -1.77 12.84 -7.96
N PRO A 99 -2.31 14.02 -7.60
CA PRO A 99 -3.68 14.41 -7.93
C PRO A 99 -3.95 14.44 -9.44
N ASP A 100 -2.94 14.74 -10.25
CA ASP A 100 -3.08 14.76 -11.71
C ASP A 100 -3.34 13.35 -12.28
N VAL A 101 -2.69 12.32 -11.72
CA VAL A 101 -2.97 10.92 -12.07
C VAL A 101 -4.39 10.53 -11.69
N LEU A 102 -4.84 10.92 -10.49
CA LEU A 102 -6.22 10.67 -10.04
C LEU A 102 -7.25 11.33 -10.97
N LYS A 103 -7.00 12.58 -11.37
CA LYS A 103 -7.83 13.32 -12.33
C LYS A 103 -7.87 12.58 -13.68
N ASP A 104 -6.72 12.17 -14.20
CA ASP A 104 -6.62 11.46 -15.47
C ASP A 104 -7.37 10.12 -15.43
N ARG A 105 -7.27 9.35 -14.33
CA ARG A 105 -8.03 8.10 -14.13
C ARG A 105 -9.53 8.30 -14.23
N LEU A 106 -10.06 9.34 -13.57
CA LEU A 106 -11.48 9.68 -13.62
C LEU A 106 -11.92 10.06 -15.03
N GLU A 107 -11.15 10.91 -15.71
CA GLU A 107 -11.44 11.36 -17.06
C GLU A 107 -11.36 10.22 -18.08
N CYS A 108 -10.40 9.31 -17.94
CA CYS A 108 -10.25 8.13 -18.80
C CYS A 108 -11.42 7.16 -18.62
N LEU A 109 -11.86 6.90 -17.38
CA LEU A 109 -13.06 6.09 -17.11
C LEU A 109 -14.30 6.71 -17.75
N GLN A 110 -14.54 8.00 -17.53
CA GLN A 110 -15.67 8.72 -18.12
C GLN A 110 -15.61 8.69 -19.66
N THR A 111 -14.42 8.89 -20.24
CA THR A 111 -14.20 8.89 -21.69
C THR A 111 -14.48 7.52 -22.31
N ALA A 112 -14.01 6.44 -21.69
CA ALA A 112 -14.26 5.08 -22.15
C ALA A 112 -15.76 4.77 -22.20
N PHE A 113 -16.50 5.14 -21.16
CA PHE A 113 -17.95 4.98 -21.14
C PHE A 113 -18.68 5.90 -22.12
N ASN A 114 -18.27 7.16 -22.26
CA ASN A 114 -18.84 8.07 -23.25
C ASN A 114 -18.66 7.53 -24.68
N TYR A 115 -17.49 6.97 -24.97
CA TYR A 115 -17.20 6.32 -26.24
C TYR A 115 -18.09 5.10 -26.46
N ALA A 116 -18.20 4.21 -25.47
CA ALA A 116 -19.07 3.02 -25.54
C ALA A 116 -20.56 3.40 -25.73
N VAL A 117 -21.05 4.40 -25.00
CA VAL A 117 -22.42 4.93 -25.14
C VAL A 117 -22.68 5.45 -26.55
N LYS A 118 -21.79 6.31 -27.07
CA LYS A 118 -21.96 6.93 -28.38
C LYS A 118 -21.83 5.92 -29.52
N SER A 119 -20.81 5.06 -29.49
CA SER A 119 -20.53 4.09 -30.55
C SER A 119 -21.61 3.00 -30.69
N ASN A 120 -22.32 2.68 -29.60
CA ASN A 120 -23.42 1.70 -29.61
C ASN A 120 -24.81 2.35 -29.76
N GLY A 121 -24.93 3.67 -29.90
CA GLY A 121 -26.24 4.34 -29.96
C GLY A 121 -27.07 4.11 -28.70
N PHE A 122 -26.44 4.14 -27.52
CA PHE A 122 -27.12 3.98 -26.24
C PHE A 122 -27.82 5.31 -25.86
N ASN A 123 -29.13 5.28 -25.67
CA ASN A 123 -29.97 6.48 -25.48
C ASN A 123 -29.97 7.10 -24.07
N SER A 124 -28.96 6.80 -23.27
CA SER A 124 -28.76 7.36 -21.92
C SER A 124 -27.26 7.61 -21.71
N HIS A 125 -26.81 7.78 -20.48
CA HIS A 125 -25.42 8.14 -20.17
C HIS A 125 -24.84 7.29 -19.04
N TYR A 126 -23.52 7.39 -18.89
CA TYR A 126 -22.78 6.87 -17.75
C TYR A 126 -22.55 7.95 -16.69
N GLN A 127 -22.66 7.56 -15.43
CA GLN A 127 -22.36 8.39 -14.27
C GLN A 127 -21.66 7.55 -13.20
N GLY A 128 -20.36 7.74 -13.04
CA GLY A 128 -19.57 6.99 -12.05
C GLY A 128 -19.78 7.50 -10.62
N VAL A 129 -19.52 6.63 -9.65
CA VAL A 129 -19.62 6.90 -8.22
C VAL A 129 -18.35 6.39 -7.54
N TYR A 130 -17.78 7.16 -6.61
CA TYR A 130 -16.61 6.74 -5.87
C TYR A 130 -17.01 6.16 -4.51
N PRO A 131 -16.78 4.86 -4.26
CA PRO A 131 -16.99 4.28 -2.94
C PRO A 131 -15.86 4.72 -2.01
N VAL A 132 -16.20 5.57 -1.02
CA VAL A 132 -15.19 6.20 -0.14
C VAL A 132 -14.42 5.17 0.68
N LYS A 133 -14.99 3.98 0.89
CA LYS A 133 -14.33 2.84 1.54
C LYS A 133 -12.96 2.45 0.96
N CYS A 134 -12.71 2.80 -0.31
CA CYS A 134 -11.45 2.52 -0.97
C CYS A 134 -10.32 3.44 -0.49
N ASN A 135 -10.62 4.70 -0.16
CA ASN A 135 -9.69 5.65 0.45
C ASN A 135 -10.50 6.86 0.97
N GLN A 136 -10.68 6.94 2.29
CA GLN A 136 -11.47 8.00 2.95
C GLN A 136 -10.67 9.28 3.21
N ASP A 137 -9.40 9.35 2.78
CA ASP A 137 -8.59 10.54 2.97
C ASP A 137 -9.29 11.77 2.39
N ARG A 138 -9.36 12.82 3.21
CA ARG A 138 -10.06 14.06 2.87
C ARG A 138 -9.65 14.60 1.51
N PHE A 139 -8.36 14.64 1.19
CA PHE A 139 -7.87 15.24 -0.06
C PHE A 139 -8.09 14.35 -1.26
N VAL A 140 -8.13 13.03 -1.07
CA VAL A 140 -8.53 12.10 -2.14
C VAL A 140 -10.01 12.28 -2.47
N VAL A 141 -10.88 12.34 -1.46
CA VAL A 141 -12.32 12.54 -1.69
C VAL A 141 -12.63 13.92 -2.25
N GLU A 142 -12.03 14.99 -1.71
CA GLU A 142 -12.20 16.35 -2.23
C GLU A 142 -11.75 16.47 -3.70
N ASP A 143 -10.65 15.80 -4.08
CA ASP A 143 -10.20 15.72 -5.46
C ASP A 143 -11.18 14.98 -6.36
N VAL A 144 -11.65 13.80 -5.94
CA VAL A 144 -12.63 13.02 -6.71
C VAL A 144 -13.88 13.85 -6.99
N VAL A 145 -14.40 14.55 -5.98
CA VAL A 145 -15.57 15.42 -6.14
C VAL A 145 -15.26 16.59 -7.09
N LYS A 146 -14.11 17.24 -6.92
CA LYS A 146 -13.69 18.39 -7.74
C LYS A 146 -13.50 17.99 -9.20
N PHE A 147 -12.72 16.96 -9.47
CA PHE A 147 -12.41 16.48 -10.82
C PHE A 147 -13.63 15.83 -11.48
N GLY A 148 -14.47 15.17 -10.70
CA GLY A 148 -15.69 14.49 -11.14
C GLY A 148 -16.88 15.40 -11.44
N SER A 149 -16.87 16.65 -10.97
CA SER A 149 -18.01 17.56 -11.03
C SER A 149 -18.55 17.77 -12.46
N GLY A 150 -17.64 17.92 -13.44
CA GLY A 150 -18.00 18.16 -14.85
C GLY A 150 -18.81 17.02 -15.51
N PHE A 151 -18.81 15.82 -14.93
CA PHE A 151 -19.56 14.66 -15.42
C PHE A 151 -20.43 14.02 -14.33
N ARG A 152 -20.83 14.81 -13.33
CA ARG A 152 -21.78 14.41 -12.26
C ARG A 152 -21.28 13.23 -11.44
N PHE A 153 -19.97 13.06 -11.28
CA PHE A 153 -19.44 11.93 -10.52
C PHE A 153 -19.93 11.98 -9.06
N GLY A 154 -20.42 10.84 -8.57
CA GLY A 154 -21.02 10.71 -7.24
C GLY A 154 -20.09 10.13 -6.18
N LEU A 155 -20.62 9.97 -4.96
CA LEU A 155 -19.98 9.24 -3.87
C LEU A 155 -20.89 8.11 -3.38
N GLU A 156 -20.28 7.00 -2.95
CA GLU A 156 -20.94 5.90 -2.26
C GLU A 156 -20.45 5.83 -0.82
N ALA A 157 -21.38 5.60 0.09
CA ALA A 157 -21.15 5.44 1.51
C ALA A 157 -21.68 4.07 1.97
N GLY A 158 -20.84 3.31 2.68
CA GLY A 158 -21.18 2.02 3.27
C GLY A 158 -21.50 2.07 4.76
N SER A 159 -21.38 3.24 5.40
CA SER A 159 -21.58 3.42 6.85
C SER A 159 -22.00 4.85 7.21
N LYS A 160 -22.45 5.09 8.46
CA LYS A 160 -22.86 6.43 8.92
C LYS A 160 -21.75 7.49 8.81
N PRO A 161 -20.50 7.23 9.26
CA PRO A 161 -19.42 8.22 9.13
C PRO A 161 -19.10 8.54 7.65
N GLU A 162 -19.11 7.52 6.80
CA GLU A 162 -18.91 7.68 5.36
C GLU A 162 -20.06 8.49 4.73
N LEU A 163 -21.30 8.32 5.19
CA LEU A 163 -22.44 9.11 4.73
C LEU A 163 -22.28 10.58 5.09
N LEU A 164 -21.87 10.90 6.33
CA LEU A 164 -21.59 12.28 6.75
C LEU A 164 -20.47 12.91 5.91
N LEU A 165 -19.39 12.16 5.69
CA LEU A 165 -18.28 12.57 4.84
C LEU A 165 -18.76 12.85 3.41
N ALA A 166 -19.55 11.93 2.84
CA ALA A 166 -20.04 12.05 1.48
C ALA A 166 -21.03 13.22 1.32
N MET A 167 -21.93 13.42 2.28
CA MET A 167 -22.83 14.57 2.33
C MET A 167 -22.06 15.89 2.34
N SER A 168 -21.07 16.01 3.23
CA SER A 168 -20.24 17.22 3.33
C SER A 168 -19.45 17.49 2.05
N SER A 169 -18.85 16.44 1.48
CA SER A 169 -18.01 16.56 0.28
C SER A 169 -18.84 16.93 -0.96
N LEU A 170 -20.01 16.30 -1.15
CA LEU A 170 -20.87 16.55 -2.32
C LEU A 170 -21.49 17.95 -2.33
N CYS A 171 -21.53 18.68 -1.21
CA CYS A 171 -21.91 20.10 -1.21
C CYS A 171 -21.00 20.97 -2.10
N LYS A 172 -19.77 20.52 -2.39
CA LYS A 172 -18.81 21.18 -3.29
C LYS A 172 -18.81 20.59 -4.71
N GLY A 173 -19.64 19.57 -4.97
CA GLY A 173 -19.73 18.85 -6.24
C GLY A 173 -20.86 19.33 -7.14
N SER A 174 -21.23 18.49 -8.10
CA SER A 174 -22.43 18.73 -8.92
C SER A 174 -23.69 18.42 -8.13
N SER A 175 -24.74 19.24 -8.29
CA SER A 175 -26.06 18.98 -7.70
C SER A 175 -26.74 17.70 -8.24
N GLU A 176 -26.26 17.18 -9.38
CA GLU A 176 -26.77 15.96 -10.00
C GLU A 176 -25.95 14.71 -9.61
N SER A 177 -24.85 14.89 -8.85
CA SER A 177 -24.03 13.79 -8.35
C SER A 177 -24.82 12.84 -7.46
N LEU A 178 -24.77 11.55 -7.77
CA LEU A 178 -25.40 10.50 -6.97
C LEU A 178 -24.72 10.39 -5.59
N LEU A 179 -25.53 10.18 -4.56
CA LEU A 179 -25.10 9.72 -3.25
C LEU A 179 -25.71 8.35 -3.00
N ILE A 180 -24.92 7.29 -3.15
CA ILE A 180 -25.40 5.91 -3.00
C ILE A 180 -25.14 5.45 -1.56
N CYS A 181 -26.19 4.98 -0.89
CA CYS A 181 -26.13 4.51 0.49
C CYS A 181 -26.24 2.99 0.55
N ASN A 182 -25.11 2.31 0.73
CA ASN A 182 -24.99 0.86 0.96
C ASN A 182 -24.70 0.55 2.43
N GLY A 183 -24.44 -0.72 2.74
CA GLY A 183 -24.10 -1.21 4.07
C GLY A 183 -25.33 -1.54 4.91
N PHE A 184 -25.11 -1.95 6.16
CA PHE A 184 -26.19 -2.23 7.10
C PHE A 184 -26.79 -0.92 7.63
N LYS A 185 -28.12 -0.77 7.54
CA LYS A 185 -28.79 0.50 7.86
C LYS A 185 -29.78 0.34 9.01
N ASP A 186 -29.54 1.10 10.07
CA ASP A 186 -30.52 1.30 11.14
C ASP A 186 -31.36 2.57 10.90
N SER A 187 -32.27 2.88 11.83
CA SER A 187 -33.16 4.05 11.74
C SER A 187 -32.40 5.37 11.67
N GLU A 188 -31.26 5.49 12.35
CA GLU A 188 -30.43 6.70 12.32
C GLU A 188 -29.77 6.89 10.95
N TYR A 189 -29.19 5.82 10.38
CA TYR A 189 -28.65 5.87 9.02
C TYR A 189 -29.76 6.30 8.04
N ILE A 190 -30.91 5.60 8.04
CA ILE A 190 -32.01 5.89 7.13
C ILE A 190 -32.50 7.35 7.28
N SER A 191 -32.63 7.83 8.52
CA SER A 191 -33.01 9.21 8.79
C SER A 191 -32.00 10.20 8.21
N LEU A 192 -30.70 9.93 8.35
CA LEU A 192 -29.65 10.77 7.79
C LEU A 192 -29.69 10.80 6.25
N ALA A 193 -29.92 9.66 5.60
CA ALA A 193 -30.06 9.59 4.14
C ALA A 193 -31.31 10.34 3.64
N LEU A 194 -32.41 10.33 4.40
CA LEU A 194 -33.60 11.14 4.11
C LEU A 194 -33.35 12.64 4.35
N ILE A 195 -32.56 13.00 5.35
CA ILE A 195 -32.11 14.38 5.56
C ILE A 195 -31.25 14.84 4.38
N ALA A 196 -30.33 14.01 3.88
CA ALA A 196 -29.55 14.30 2.67
C ALA A 196 -30.46 14.62 1.47
N ARG A 197 -31.56 13.87 1.30
CA ARG A 197 -32.60 14.19 0.30
C ARG A 197 -33.23 15.55 0.50
N LYS A 198 -33.56 15.89 1.75
CA LYS A 198 -34.16 17.18 2.13
C LYS A 198 -33.20 18.34 1.84
N LEU A 199 -31.89 18.09 2.01
CA LEU A 199 -30.79 18.98 1.63
C LEU A 199 -30.48 19.00 0.13
N LYS A 200 -31.34 18.37 -0.70
CA LYS A 200 -31.23 18.33 -2.17
C LYS A 200 -30.05 17.55 -2.72
N LEU A 201 -29.37 16.74 -1.91
CA LEU A 201 -28.40 15.76 -2.43
C LEU A 201 -29.12 14.64 -3.16
N ASN A 202 -28.60 14.17 -4.29
CA ASN A 202 -29.22 13.13 -5.10
C ASN A 202 -29.03 11.72 -4.49
N THR A 203 -29.63 11.51 -3.32
CA THR A 203 -29.40 10.35 -2.47
C THR A 203 -30.29 9.17 -2.86
N VAL A 204 -29.71 7.96 -2.91
CA VAL A 204 -30.41 6.70 -3.14
C VAL A 204 -30.13 5.75 -1.98
N ILE A 205 -31.18 5.25 -1.33
CA ILE A 205 -31.08 4.26 -0.26
C ILE A 205 -31.16 2.87 -0.90
N VAL A 206 -30.04 2.14 -0.95
CA VAL A 206 -30.00 0.80 -1.54
C VAL A 206 -30.33 -0.24 -0.48
N LEU A 207 -31.45 -0.95 -0.64
CA LEU A 207 -31.83 -2.03 0.26
C LEU A 207 -30.87 -3.22 0.10
N GLU A 208 -30.21 -3.59 1.19
CA GLU A 208 -29.36 -4.79 1.27
C GLU A 208 -30.01 -5.93 2.05
N GLN A 209 -31.03 -5.60 2.85
CA GLN A 209 -31.93 -6.53 3.54
C GLN A 209 -33.38 -6.12 3.30
N GLU A 210 -34.31 -7.07 3.32
CA GLU A 210 -35.73 -6.80 3.01
C GLU A 210 -36.38 -5.95 4.11
N GLU A 211 -35.97 -6.17 5.36
CA GLU A 211 -36.48 -5.52 6.56
C GLU A 211 -36.15 -4.01 6.59
N GLU A 212 -35.11 -3.57 5.88
CA GLU A 212 -34.74 -2.15 5.75
C GLU A 212 -35.87 -1.33 5.11
N LEU A 213 -36.71 -1.95 4.26
CA LEU A 213 -37.83 -1.25 3.61
C LEU A 213 -38.85 -0.72 4.62
N ASP A 214 -39.12 -1.45 5.70
CA ASP A 214 -40.02 -0.99 6.77
C ASP A 214 -39.49 0.27 7.43
N LEU A 215 -38.19 0.29 7.73
CA LEU A 215 -37.52 1.45 8.31
C LEU A 215 -37.57 2.66 7.37
N VAL A 216 -37.33 2.44 6.07
CA VAL A 216 -37.40 3.50 5.05
C VAL A 216 -38.80 4.11 4.99
N ILE A 217 -39.85 3.29 4.94
CA ILE A 217 -41.24 3.77 4.87
C ILE A 217 -41.61 4.54 6.15
N ASP A 218 -41.32 3.98 7.32
CA ASP A 218 -41.64 4.62 8.62
C ASP A 218 -40.92 5.97 8.78
N MET A 219 -39.61 6.01 8.52
CA MET A 219 -38.84 7.26 8.62
C MET A 219 -39.24 8.29 7.55
N SER A 220 -39.56 7.83 6.32
CA SER A 220 -40.07 8.69 5.25
C SER A 220 -41.34 9.43 5.69
N VAL A 221 -42.29 8.71 6.28
CA VAL A 221 -43.54 9.29 6.79
C VAL A 221 -43.27 10.27 7.94
N LYS A 222 -42.43 9.88 8.90
CA LYS A 222 -42.08 10.73 10.06
C LYS A 222 -41.39 12.03 9.67
N LEU A 223 -40.50 11.99 8.68
CA LEU A 223 -39.72 13.15 8.23
C LEU A 223 -40.42 13.96 7.12
N GLY A 224 -41.50 13.43 6.55
CA GLY A 224 -42.20 14.03 5.42
C GLY A 224 -41.36 14.11 4.15
N VAL A 225 -40.50 13.11 3.91
CA VAL A 225 -39.58 13.07 2.77
C VAL A 225 -39.87 11.83 1.92
N ARG A 226 -40.30 12.03 0.67
CA ARG A 226 -40.39 10.95 -0.33
C ARG A 226 -38.98 10.37 -0.59
N PRO A 227 -38.73 9.08 -0.34
CA PRO A 227 -37.43 8.47 -0.54
C PRO A 227 -37.15 8.18 -2.01
N VAL A 228 -35.87 7.98 -2.34
CA VAL A 228 -35.46 7.24 -3.53
C VAL A 228 -34.80 5.96 -3.05
N VAL A 229 -35.34 4.83 -3.50
CA VAL A 229 -34.97 3.50 -3.04
C VAL A 229 -34.38 2.72 -4.22
N GLY A 230 -33.30 2.02 -3.95
CA GLY A 230 -32.75 0.99 -4.82
C GLY A 230 -32.76 -0.37 -4.12
N VAL A 231 -32.42 -1.43 -4.86
CA VAL A 231 -32.19 -2.76 -4.27
C VAL A 231 -30.88 -3.32 -4.76
N ARG A 232 -30.13 -3.96 -3.86
CA ARG A 232 -28.99 -4.80 -4.23
C ARG A 232 -29.49 -6.20 -4.57
N ALA A 233 -29.38 -6.62 -5.82
CA ALA A 233 -29.78 -7.95 -6.25
C ALA A 233 -28.67 -8.99 -6.04
N LYS A 234 -29.06 -10.17 -5.57
CA LYS A 234 -28.21 -11.36 -5.58
C LYS A 234 -28.27 -12.01 -6.96
N LEU A 235 -27.13 -12.02 -7.64
CA LEU A 235 -26.96 -12.68 -8.93
C LEU A 235 -26.69 -14.17 -8.77
N ARG A 236 -26.99 -14.95 -9.81
CA ARG A 236 -26.62 -16.36 -9.93
C ARG A 236 -25.23 -16.53 -10.52
N THR A 237 -24.79 -15.59 -11.36
CA THR A 237 -23.40 -15.53 -11.85
C THR A 237 -22.43 -15.50 -10.66
N LYS A 238 -21.40 -16.36 -10.70
CA LYS A 238 -20.39 -16.48 -9.65
C LYS A 238 -19.03 -16.03 -10.14
N HIS A 239 -18.30 -15.35 -9.27
CA HIS A 239 -16.88 -15.07 -9.44
C HIS A 239 -16.08 -16.09 -8.60
N SER A 240 -15.04 -16.69 -9.18
CA SER A 240 -14.09 -17.58 -8.49
C SER A 240 -12.87 -16.79 -7.97
N GLY A 241 -12.07 -17.37 -7.07
CA GLY A 241 -10.87 -16.72 -6.51
C GLY A 241 -11.09 -16.09 -5.13
N HIS A 242 -10.10 -15.36 -4.63
CA HIS A 242 -10.12 -14.75 -3.29
C HIS A 242 -11.36 -13.86 -3.05
N PHE A 243 -11.88 -13.19 -4.08
CA PHE A 243 -13.04 -12.31 -4.00
C PHE A 243 -14.40 -13.02 -4.22
N GLY A 244 -14.40 -14.31 -4.58
CA GLY A 244 -15.60 -15.06 -4.96
C GLY A 244 -16.60 -15.33 -3.83
N SER A 245 -16.16 -15.26 -2.57
CA SER A 245 -17.02 -15.49 -1.39
C SER A 245 -18.08 -14.39 -1.19
N THR A 246 -17.87 -13.22 -1.81
CA THR A 246 -18.81 -12.08 -1.76
C THR A 246 -19.90 -12.14 -2.83
N SER A 247 -19.81 -13.10 -3.75
CA SER A 247 -20.61 -13.19 -4.98
C SER A 247 -21.62 -14.34 -4.94
N GLY A 248 -22.64 -14.25 -5.79
CA GLY A 248 -23.66 -15.30 -5.92
C GLY A 248 -24.75 -15.28 -4.84
N GLU A 249 -25.65 -16.26 -4.89
CA GLU A 249 -26.84 -16.36 -4.03
C GLU A 249 -26.53 -16.42 -2.52
N LYS A 250 -25.34 -16.92 -2.16
CA LYS A 250 -24.84 -17.01 -0.78
C LYS A 250 -24.09 -15.77 -0.29
N GLY A 251 -24.00 -14.72 -1.11
CA GLY A 251 -23.36 -13.46 -0.72
C GLY A 251 -23.97 -12.86 0.57
N LYS A 252 -23.13 -12.17 1.34
CA LYS A 252 -23.48 -11.56 2.64
C LYS A 252 -24.62 -10.55 2.52
N PHE A 253 -24.69 -9.82 1.42
CA PHE A 253 -25.64 -8.73 1.20
C PHE A 253 -26.49 -8.97 -0.06
N GLY A 254 -27.64 -8.29 -0.12
CA GLY A 254 -28.52 -8.29 -1.28
C GLY A 254 -29.71 -9.22 -1.14
N LEU A 255 -30.69 -8.99 -1.99
CA LEU A 255 -31.99 -9.65 -1.97
C LEU A 255 -32.05 -10.70 -3.10
N THR A 256 -32.60 -11.86 -2.75
CA THR A 256 -33.02 -12.88 -3.73
C THR A 256 -34.19 -12.36 -4.57
N THR A 257 -34.44 -12.96 -5.74
CA THR A 257 -35.59 -12.59 -6.58
C THR A 257 -36.92 -12.63 -5.83
N THR A 258 -37.11 -13.61 -4.94
CA THR A 258 -38.32 -13.71 -4.10
C THR A 258 -38.48 -12.49 -3.18
N GLN A 259 -37.40 -12.05 -2.54
CA GLN A 259 -37.39 -10.87 -1.68
C GLN A 259 -37.64 -9.59 -2.49
N ILE A 260 -37.02 -9.47 -3.68
CA ILE A 260 -37.23 -8.33 -4.59
C ILE A 260 -38.72 -8.23 -4.98
N ILE A 261 -39.38 -9.33 -5.32
CA ILE A 261 -40.81 -9.32 -5.64
C ILE A 261 -41.67 -8.90 -4.44
N ARG A 262 -41.28 -9.25 -3.21
CA ARG A 262 -41.97 -8.80 -1.99
C ARG A 262 -41.77 -7.30 -1.76
N VAL A 263 -40.57 -6.77 -1.99
CA VAL A 263 -40.28 -5.32 -1.98
C VAL A 263 -41.19 -4.58 -2.97
N VAL A 264 -41.29 -5.04 -4.22
CA VAL A 264 -42.17 -4.45 -5.24
C VAL A 264 -43.62 -4.42 -4.76
N LYS A 265 -44.15 -5.55 -4.30
CA LYS A 265 -45.54 -5.65 -3.82
C LYS A 265 -45.82 -4.71 -2.65
N LYS A 266 -44.87 -4.56 -1.73
CA LYS A 266 -45.01 -3.69 -0.57
C LYS A 266 -44.97 -2.21 -0.96
N LEU A 267 -44.07 -1.82 -1.85
CA LEU A 267 -44.03 -0.47 -2.40
C LEU A 267 -45.31 -0.13 -3.18
N ASP A 268 -45.87 -1.07 -3.92
CA ASP A 268 -47.17 -0.92 -4.60
C ASP A 268 -48.32 -0.70 -3.61
N GLN A 269 -48.41 -1.53 -2.57
CA GLN A 269 -49.40 -1.39 -1.50
C GLN A 269 -49.32 -0.04 -0.77
N CYS A 270 -48.12 0.51 -0.65
CA CYS A 270 -47.89 1.83 -0.05
C CYS A 270 -48.02 3.00 -1.04
N GLY A 271 -48.26 2.75 -2.34
CA GLY A 271 -48.31 3.79 -3.37
C GLY A 271 -46.96 4.49 -3.57
N MET A 272 -45.87 3.74 -3.49
CA MET A 272 -44.47 4.20 -3.52
C MET A 272 -43.63 3.52 -4.62
N LEU A 273 -44.23 2.90 -5.65
CA LEU A 273 -43.47 2.33 -6.79
C LEU A 273 -42.66 3.39 -7.56
N ASP A 274 -43.08 4.66 -7.52
CA ASP A 274 -42.34 5.81 -8.05
C ASP A 274 -41.01 6.05 -7.32
N CYS A 275 -40.89 5.59 -6.08
CA CYS A 275 -39.68 5.70 -5.28
C CYS A 275 -38.63 4.66 -5.66
N PHE A 276 -39.02 3.58 -6.36
CA PHE A 276 -38.10 2.49 -6.72
C PHE A 276 -37.38 2.78 -8.03
N GLN A 277 -36.13 3.24 -7.96
CA GLN A 277 -35.46 3.86 -9.11
C GLN A 277 -34.11 3.26 -9.47
N LEU A 278 -33.53 2.38 -8.63
CA LEU A 278 -32.17 1.87 -8.83
C LEU A 278 -32.07 0.36 -8.60
N LEU A 279 -31.44 -0.35 -9.54
CA LEU A 279 -31.00 -1.73 -9.35
C LEU A 279 -29.49 -1.73 -9.19
N HIS A 280 -29.00 -2.14 -8.03
CA HIS A 280 -27.58 -2.33 -7.74
C HIS A 280 -27.25 -3.82 -7.76
N PHE A 281 -26.04 -4.18 -8.17
CA PHE A 281 -25.47 -5.50 -7.95
C PHE A 281 -23.96 -5.40 -7.83
N HIS A 282 -23.35 -6.45 -7.28
CA HIS A 282 -21.90 -6.52 -7.17
C HIS A 282 -21.44 -7.94 -7.50
N ILE A 283 -20.68 -8.07 -8.59
CA ILE A 283 -20.12 -9.36 -9.02
C ILE A 283 -18.93 -9.75 -8.14
N GLY A 284 -18.22 -8.80 -7.54
CA GLY A 284 -17.00 -8.98 -6.74
C GLY A 284 -15.95 -7.92 -7.07
N SER A 285 -14.88 -7.82 -6.27
CA SER A 285 -13.69 -7.02 -6.64
C SER A 285 -12.86 -7.76 -7.68
N GLN A 286 -12.06 -7.04 -8.48
CA GLN A 286 -11.05 -7.63 -9.37
C GLN A 286 -11.61 -8.68 -10.35
N ILE A 287 -12.65 -8.32 -11.13
CA ILE A 287 -13.25 -9.22 -12.13
C ILE A 287 -12.23 -9.47 -13.25
N PRO A 288 -11.85 -10.72 -13.58
CA PRO A 288 -10.72 -11.02 -14.45
C PRO A 288 -11.03 -10.89 -15.95
N THR A 289 -12.28 -11.10 -16.36
CA THR A 289 -12.68 -11.19 -17.78
C THR A 289 -13.92 -10.37 -18.10
N THR A 290 -13.98 -9.85 -19.33
CA THR A 290 -15.18 -9.15 -19.83
C THR A 290 -16.35 -10.10 -20.07
N GLY A 291 -16.08 -11.38 -20.33
CA GLY A 291 -17.10 -12.42 -20.46
C GLY A 291 -17.90 -12.62 -19.17
N LEU A 292 -17.20 -12.73 -18.03
CA LEU A 292 -17.84 -12.85 -16.71
C LEU A 292 -18.61 -11.58 -16.33
N LEU A 293 -18.02 -10.41 -16.61
CA LEU A 293 -18.68 -9.13 -16.42
C LEU A 293 -19.99 -9.03 -17.23
N ALA A 294 -19.93 -9.33 -18.53
CA ALA A 294 -21.08 -9.26 -19.42
C ALA A 294 -22.19 -10.24 -19.01
N ASP A 295 -21.84 -11.42 -18.50
CA ASP A 295 -22.82 -12.39 -17.99
C ASP A 295 -23.60 -11.83 -16.79
N GLY A 296 -22.90 -11.33 -15.77
CA GLY A 296 -23.53 -10.73 -14.60
C GLY A 296 -24.35 -9.47 -14.92
N VAL A 297 -23.84 -8.60 -15.81
CA VAL A 297 -24.57 -7.40 -16.27
C VAL A 297 -25.84 -7.79 -17.04
N ARG A 298 -25.81 -8.84 -17.87
CA ARG A 298 -27.01 -9.33 -18.57
C ARG A 298 -28.05 -9.85 -17.59
N GLU A 299 -27.66 -10.65 -16.59
CA GLU A 299 -28.58 -11.15 -15.57
C GLU A 299 -29.27 -9.98 -14.84
N ALA A 300 -28.48 -9.01 -14.35
CA ALA A 300 -29.01 -7.82 -13.69
C ALA A 300 -29.92 -6.99 -14.60
N SER A 301 -29.55 -6.81 -15.88
CA SER A 301 -30.37 -6.07 -16.85
C SER A 301 -31.73 -6.72 -17.10
N GLN A 302 -31.82 -8.06 -17.00
CA GLN A 302 -33.11 -8.75 -17.09
C GLN A 302 -33.98 -8.47 -15.85
N ILE A 303 -33.38 -8.49 -14.65
CA ILE A 303 -34.07 -8.11 -13.42
C ILE A 303 -34.56 -6.66 -13.52
N TYR A 304 -33.73 -5.75 -14.03
CA TYR A 304 -34.11 -4.34 -14.25
C TYR A 304 -35.34 -4.22 -15.15
N CYS A 305 -35.35 -4.91 -16.30
CA CYS A 305 -36.49 -4.86 -17.24
C CYS A 305 -37.77 -5.43 -16.62
N GLU A 306 -37.67 -6.50 -15.82
CA GLU A 306 -38.82 -7.06 -15.11
C GLU A 306 -39.35 -6.11 -14.04
N LEU A 307 -38.49 -5.35 -13.34
CA LEU A 307 -38.92 -4.32 -12.40
C LEU A 307 -39.71 -3.20 -13.09
N VAL A 308 -39.26 -2.76 -14.28
CA VAL A 308 -40.00 -1.81 -15.12
C VAL A 308 -41.35 -2.39 -15.52
N ARG A 309 -41.40 -3.66 -15.95
CA ARG A 309 -42.64 -4.35 -16.31
C ARG A 309 -43.62 -4.44 -15.14
N LEU A 310 -43.11 -4.54 -13.92
CA LEU A 310 -43.91 -4.56 -12.68
C LEU A 310 -44.34 -3.16 -12.20
N GLY A 311 -43.94 -2.08 -12.90
CA GLY A 311 -44.42 -0.72 -12.64
C GLY A 311 -43.47 0.16 -11.82
N ALA A 312 -42.27 -0.30 -11.49
CA ALA A 312 -41.27 0.54 -10.82
C ALA A 312 -40.72 1.64 -11.77
N ASP A 313 -40.47 2.84 -11.25
CA ASP A 313 -39.89 3.97 -12.01
C ASP A 313 -38.36 3.86 -12.11
N MET A 314 -37.88 2.70 -12.59
CA MET A 314 -36.46 2.40 -12.68
C MET A 314 -35.74 3.39 -13.61
N LYS A 315 -34.58 3.89 -13.14
CA LYS A 315 -33.76 4.91 -13.83
C LYS A 315 -32.30 4.53 -13.95
N VAL A 316 -31.75 3.86 -12.93
CA VAL A 316 -30.32 3.59 -12.82
C VAL A 316 -30.08 2.09 -12.69
N ILE A 317 -29.13 1.58 -13.47
CA ILE A 317 -28.50 0.29 -13.21
C ILE A 317 -27.09 0.56 -12.70
N ASP A 318 -26.86 0.17 -11.46
CA ASP A 318 -25.57 0.30 -10.80
C ASP A 318 -24.88 -1.06 -10.79
N ILE A 319 -23.76 -1.14 -11.52
CA ILE A 319 -23.01 -2.38 -11.68
C ILE A 319 -22.02 -2.62 -10.52
N GLY A 320 -21.98 -1.68 -9.55
CA GLY A 320 -21.07 -1.72 -8.42
C GLY A 320 -19.61 -1.61 -8.85
N GLY A 321 -18.71 -2.07 -7.98
CA GLY A 321 -17.28 -2.17 -8.28
C GLY A 321 -16.91 -3.38 -9.14
N GLY A 322 -15.63 -3.72 -9.15
CA GLY A 322 -15.14 -4.93 -9.82
C GLY A 322 -14.31 -4.69 -11.08
N LEU A 323 -14.26 -3.45 -11.57
CA LEU A 323 -13.22 -3.04 -12.53
C LEU A 323 -11.84 -3.34 -11.91
N GLY A 324 -11.13 -4.31 -12.47
CA GLY A 324 -9.86 -4.78 -11.94
C GLY A 324 -8.66 -3.97 -12.41
N ILE A 325 -7.50 -4.28 -11.83
CA ILE A 325 -6.20 -3.67 -12.13
C ILE A 325 -5.20 -4.76 -12.46
N ASP A 326 -4.35 -4.51 -13.44
CA ASP A 326 -3.23 -5.39 -13.74
C ASP A 326 -2.05 -5.08 -12.79
N TYR A 327 -2.02 -5.72 -11.61
CA TYR A 327 -0.96 -5.48 -10.62
C TYR A 327 0.38 -6.10 -11.02
N ASP A 328 0.42 -7.14 -11.85
CA ASP A 328 1.66 -7.84 -12.22
C ASP A 328 2.11 -7.59 -13.67
N GLY A 329 1.30 -6.89 -14.45
CA GLY A 329 1.58 -6.52 -15.84
C GLY A 329 1.39 -7.66 -16.83
N SER A 330 0.77 -8.77 -16.43
CA SER A 330 0.62 -9.96 -17.26
C SER A 330 -0.55 -9.89 -18.25
N LYS A 331 -1.49 -8.95 -18.05
CA LYS A 331 -2.77 -8.87 -18.76
C LYS A 331 -3.46 -10.22 -18.91
N SER A 332 -3.60 -10.94 -17.80
CA SER A 332 -4.09 -12.32 -17.82
C SER A 332 -5.27 -12.55 -16.88
N SER A 333 -6.08 -13.56 -17.20
CA SER A 333 -7.18 -14.05 -16.36
C SER A 333 -6.82 -15.30 -15.54
N ASN A 334 -5.55 -15.72 -15.60
CA ASN A 334 -5.06 -16.95 -14.97
C ASN A 334 -4.67 -16.80 -13.49
N GLY A 335 -4.77 -15.59 -12.92
CA GLY A 335 -4.47 -15.30 -11.52
C GLY A 335 -5.33 -14.18 -10.95
N ASP A 336 -5.29 -14.02 -9.63
CA ASP A 336 -6.17 -13.11 -8.89
C ASP A 336 -5.64 -11.66 -8.84
N VAL A 337 -4.46 -11.39 -9.42
CA VAL A 337 -3.76 -10.09 -9.37
C VAL A 337 -3.75 -9.34 -10.70
N SER A 338 -4.39 -9.86 -11.74
CA SER A 338 -4.41 -9.26 -13.09
C SER A 338 -5.81 -9.26 -13.71
N VAL A 339 -5.94 -8.64 -14.88
CA VAL A 339 -7.14 -8.64 -15.73
C VAL A 339 -6.73 -8.73 -17.20
N GLU A 340 -7.58 -9.34 -18.03
CA GLU A 340 -7.29 -9.51 -19.48
C GLU A 340 -7.75 -8.31 -20.34
N TYR A 341 -8.32 -7.27 -19.73
CA TYR A 341 -9.01 -6.20 -20.45
C TYR A 341 -8.55 -4.78 -20.08
N GLY A 342 -8.75 -3.84 -21.00
CA GLY A 342 -8.61 -2.40 -20.77
C GLY A 342 -9.92 -1.70 -20.37
N LEU A 343 -9.83 -0.41 -20.07
CA LEU A 343 -10.99 0.43 -19.69
C LEU A 343 -12.07 0.47 -20.79
N GLU A 344 -11.67 0.59 -22.06
CA GLU A 344 -12.60 0.66 -23.18
C GLU A 344 -13.36 -0.65 -23.37
N GLU A 345 -12.68 -1.80 -23.26
CA GLU A 345 -13.28 -3.12 -23.37
C GLU A 345 -14.25 -3.39 -22.23
N TYR A 346 -13.90 -2.98 -21.00
CA TYR A 346 -14.79 -3.02 -19.85
C TYR A 346 -16.06 -2.20 -20.10
N ALA A 347 -15.92 -0.93 -20.50
CA ALA A 347 -17.05 -0.06 -20.76
C ALA A 347 -17.94 -0.57 -21.91
N MET A 348 -17.31 -1.10 -22.97
CA MET A 348 -18.00 -1.69 -24.12
C MET A 348 -18.83 -2.90 -23.70
N ALA A 349 -18.25 -3.83 -22.93
CA ALA A 349 -18.92 -5.03 -22.45
C ALA A 349 -20.17 -4.70 -21.62
N VAL A 350 -20.07 -3.70 -20.73
CA VAL A 350 -21.20 -3.22 -19.92
C VAL A 350 -22.29 -2.61 -20.79
N VAL A 351 -21.96 -1.62 -21.61
CA VAL A 351 -22.96 -0.88 -22.41
C VAL A 351 -23.67 -1.82 -23.38
N GLN A 352 -22.95 -2.72 -24.04
CA GLN A 352 -23.53 -3.69 -24.96
C GLN A 352 -24.47 -4.67 -24.25
N ALA A 353 -24.07 -5.18 -23.07
CA ALA A 353 -24.89 -6.09 -22.29
C ALA A 353 -26.22 -5.45 -21.85
N VAL A 354 -26.18 -4.22 -21.31
CA VAL A 354 -27.38 -3.48 -20.90
C VAL A 354 -28.26 -3.17 -22.12
N LYS A 355 -27.67 -2.63 -23.19
CA LYS A 355 -28.38 -2.27 -24.42
C LYS A 355 -29.15 -3.46 -25.00
N PHE A 356 -28.47 -4.59 -25.15
CA PHE A 356 -29.05 -5.80 -25.75
C PHE A 356 -30.32 -6.24 -25.02
N VAL A 357 -30.31 -6.20 -23.69
CA VAL A 357 -31.45 -6.60 -22.87
C VAL A 357 -32.57 -5.56 -22.91
N CYS A 358 -32.25 -4.27 -22.82
CA CYS A 358 -33.24 -3.19 -22.87
C CYS A 358 -33.96 -3.11 -24.22
N ASP A 359 -33.23 -3.17 -25.34
CA ASP A 359 -33.82 -3.16 -26.70
C ASP A 359 -34.80 -4.31 -26.89
N ARG A 360 -34.39 -5.53 -26.51
CA ARG A 360 -35.20 -6.74 -26.68
C ARG A 360 -36.52 -6.66 -25.91
N ASN A 361 -36.52 -6.00 -24.75
CA ASN A 361 -37.70 -5.83 -23.91
C ASN A 361 -38.45 -4.52 -24.16
N ASN A 362 -38.01 -3.69 -25.14
CA ASN A 362 -38.55 -2.35 -25.40
C ASN A 362 -38.56 -1.43 -24.16
N VAL A 363 -37.54 -1.55 -23.31
CA VAL A 363 -37.35 -0.73 -22.11
C VAL A 363 -36.39 0.42 -22.41
N LYS A 364 -36.68 1.61 -21.88
CA LYS A 364 -35.76 2.76 -22.00
C LYS A 364 -34.42 2.44 -21.36
N HIS A 365 -33.34 2.86 -22.01
CA HIS A 365 -31.99 2.63 -21.52
C HIS A 365 -31.78 3.36 -20.17
N PRO A 366 -31.30 2.67 -19.11
CA PRO A 366 -31.01 3.31 -17.83
C PRO A 366 -29.76 4.19 -17.88
N VAL A 367 -29.59 5.04 -16.88
CA VAL A 367 -28.25 5.54 -16.52
C VAL A 367 -27.42 4.36 -16.03
N ILE A 368 -26.21 4.20 -16.58
CA ILE A 368 -25.26 3.19 -16.11
C ILE A 368 -24.38 3.84 -15.05
N CYS A 369 -24.37 3.25 -13.85
CA CYS A 369 -23.53 3.65 -12.73
C CYS A 369 -22.50 2.55 -12.45
N SER A 370 -21.28 2.93 -12.08
CA SER A 370 -20.26 2.01 -11.56
C SER A 370 -19.54 2.61 -10.34
N GLU A 371 -19.15 1.73 -9.41
CA GLU A 371 -18.47 2.07 -8.16
C GLU A 371 -16.99 1.64 -8.21
N SER A 372 -16.26 2.09 -9.25
CA SER A 372 -14.93 1.58 -9.60
C SER A 372 -13.78 2.13 -8.74
N GLY A 373 -13.93 2.12 -7.41
CA GLY A 373 -13.01 2.79 -6.47
C GLY A 373 -11.55 2.36 -6.58
N ARG A 374 -11.25 1.06 -6.49
CA ARG A 374 -9.87 0.50 -6.62
C ARG A 374 -9.19 1.01 -7.89
N ALA A 375 -9.85 0.85 -9.04
CA ALA A 375 -9.35 1.27 -10.34
C ALA A 375 -9.07 2.78 -10.46
N ILE A 376 -9.78 3.62 -9.71
CA ILE A 376 -9.60 5.07 -9.71
C ILE A 376 -8.37 5.47 -8.90
N VAL A 377 -8.22 4.94 -7.68
CA VAL A 377 -7.21 5.45 -6.74
C VAL A 377 -5.91 4.64 -6.69
N SER A 378 -5.83 3.39 -7.17
CA SER A 378 -4.59 2.62 -7.00
C SER A 378 -3.33 3.28 -7.57
N HIS A 379 -3.41 3.91 -8.75
CA HIS A 379 -2.24 4.49 -9.43
C HIS A 379 -1.81 5.86 -8.88
N HIS A 380 -2.66 6.52 -8.08
CA HIS A 380 -2.41 7.91 -7.70
C HIS A 380 -1.36 8.08 -6.61
N SER A 381 -0.87 7.01 -5.99
CA SER A 381 0.11 7.10 -4.92
C SER A 381 1.19 6.03 -5.00
N VAL A 382 2.36 6.37 -4.45
CA VAL A 382 3.51 5.47 -4.33
C VAL A 382 4.03 5.57 -2.89
N LEU A 383 4.18 4.43 -2.24
CA LEU A 383 4.79 4.32 -0.92
C LEU A 383 6.31 4.16 -1.08
N ILE A 384 7.07 5.10 -0.53
CA ILE A 384 8.52 5.15 -0.59
C ILE A 384 9.10 4.80 0.77
N PHE A 385 10.06 3.88 0.77
CA PHE A 385 10.78 3.46 1.97
C PHE A 385 12.25 3.19 1.66
N GLU A 386 13.07 3.18 2.72
CA GLU A 386 14.52 3.02 2.63
C GLU A 386 14.90 1.57 2.96
N ALA A 387 15.81 0.97 2.21
CA ALA A 387 16.56 -0.17 2.74
C ALA A 387 17.71 0.34 3.62
N VAL A 388 17.67 -0.02 4.90
CA VAL A 388 18.62 0.49 5.90
C VAL A 388 19.85 -0.39 6.04
N SER A 389 19.69 -1.69 5.84
CA SER A 389 20.77 -2.66 5.89
C SER A 389 20.41 -3.89 5.07
N SER A 390 21.42 -4.66 4.69
CA SER A 390 21.25 -5.95 4.07
C SER A 390 22.04 -6.95 4.90
N SER A 391 21.42 -8.06 5.28
CA SER A 391 22.14 -9.20 5.83
C SER A 391 23.10 -9.70 4.78
N LYS A 392 24.37 -9.30 4.87
CA LYS A 392 25.44 -9.94 4.11
C LYS A 392 25.60 -11.32 4.73
N TYR A 393 25.40 -12.38 3.96
CA TYR A 393 26.01 -13.67 4.25
C TYR A 393 27.52 -13.53 4.05
N THR A 394 28.18 -12.74 4.90
CA THR A 394 29.63 -12.72 5.01
C THR A 394 30.03 -13.93 5.81
N VAL A 395 30.28 -15.02 5.09
CA VAL A 395 30.98 -16.19 5.62
C VAL A 395 32.34 -15.67 6.09
N PRO A 396 32.69 -15.74 7.39
CA PRO A 396 34.05 -15.50 7.82
C PRO A 396 34.95 -16.43 7.02
N ALA A 397 36.01 -15.92 6.41
CA ALA A 397 36.95 -16.78 5.70
C ALA A 397 37.57 -17.75 6.73
N MET A 398 37.10 -18.99 6.78
CA MET A 398 37.76 -20.03 7.56
C MET A 398 39.10 -20.28 6.89
N SER A 399 40.18 -19.99 7.61
CA SER A 399 41.51 -20.37 7.18
C SER A 399 41.67 -21.88 7.30
N ALA A 400 42.68 -22.44 6.61
CA ALA A 400 43.03 -23.86 6.77
C ALA A 400 43.36 -24.22 8.23
N PHE A 401 43.85 -23.24 9.01
CA PHE A 401 44.12 -23.38 10.44
C PHE A 401 42.83 -23.51 11.25
N ASP A 402 41.79 -22.73 10.93
CA ASP A 402 40.50 -22.78 11.62
C ASP A 402 39.80 -24.13 11.40
N VAL A 403 39.86 -24.66 10.17
CA VAL A 403 39.33 -25.99 9.84
C VAL A 403 40.08 -27.09 10.61
N GLN A 404 41.41 -26.99 10.71
CA GLN A 404 42.20 -27.98 11.43
C GLN A 404 41.91 -27.96 12.94
N HIS A 405 41.88 -26.77 13.55
CA HIS A 405 41.53 -26.60 14.96
C HIS A 405 40.11 -27.08 15.28
N PHE A 406 39.17 -26.85 14.37
CA PHE A 406 37.80 -27.37 14.45
C PHE A 406 37.78 -28.90 14.47
N VAL A 407 38.51 -29.56 13.56
CA VAL A 407 38.56 -31.03 13.47
C VAL A 407 39.17 -31.68 14.69
N GLU A 408 40.19 -31.05 15.29
CA GLU A 408 40.80 -31.52 16.53
C GLU A 408 39.84 -31.43 17.73
N ARG A 409 38.91 -30.48 17.70
CA ARG A 409 37.86 -30.30 18.72
C ARG A 409 36.56 -31.02 18.40
N LEU A 410 36.41 -31.64 17.22
CA LEU A 410 35.21 -32.39 16.88
C LEU A 410 35.09 -33.64 17.79
N PRO A 411 33.91 -33.95 18.31
CA PRO A 411 33.67 -35.21 19.02
C PRO A 411 33.91 -36.43 18.11
N GLU A 412 34.35 -37.56 18.68
CA GLU A 412 34.65 -38.80 17.93
C GLU A 412 33.48 -39.24 17.04
N ASP A 413 32.25 -39.11 17.56
CA ASP A 413 31.03 -39.47 16.83
C ASP A 413 30.81 -38.60 15.59
N ALA A 414 31.34 -37.37 15.53
CA ALA A 414 31.22 -36.46 14.38
C ALA A 414 32.40 -36.56 13.39
N HIS A 415 33.50 -37.23 13.76
CA HIS A 415 34.66 -37.42 12.87
C HIS A 415 34.33 -38.22 11.61
N SER A 416 33.42 -39.19 11.72
CA SER A 416 32.99 -40.01 10.57
C SER A 416 32.30 -39.17 9.49
N ASP A 417 31.43 -38.23 9.88
CA ASP A 417 30.71 -37.37 8.94
C ASP A 417 31.66 -36.38 8.26
N TYR A 418 32.57 -35.79 9.04
CA TYR A 418 33.63 -34.93 8.49
C TYR A 418 34.57 -35.70 7.54
N ALA A 419 34.90 -36.95 7.85
CA ALA A 419 35.73 -37.79 6.98
C ALA A 419 35.03 -38.09 5.64
N ASN A 420 33.72 -38.36 5.67
CA ASN A 420 32.92 -38.56 4.46
C ASN A 420 32.85 -37.28 3.62
N LEU A 421 32.59 -36.13 4.25
CA LEU A 421 32.62 -34.81 3.61
C LEU A 421 33.97 -34.54 2.92
N SER A 422 35.07 -34.72 3.66
CA SER A 422 36.43 -34.53 3.14
C SER A 422 36.73 -35.48 1.97
N GLN A 423 36.26 -36.74 2.05
CA GLN A 423 36.44 -37.71 0.98
C GLN A 423 35.64 -37.35 -0.28
N SER A 424 34.38 -36.92 -0.16
CA SER A 424 33.59 -36.43 -1.29
C SER A 424 34.22 -35.19 -1.91
N ALA A 425 34.76 -34.29 -1.09
CA ALA A 425 35.45 -33.09 -1.53
C ALA A 425 36.69 -33.42 -2.38
N VAL A 426 37.51 -34.39 -1.94
CA VAL A 426 38.67 -34.89 -2.70
C VAL A 426 38.27 -35.57 -4.02
N LYS A 427 37.10 -36.21 -4.07
CA LYS A 427 36.57 -36.89 -5.27
C LYS A 427 35.90 -35.93 -6.26
N GLY A 428 35.70 -34.66 -5.90
CA GLY A 428 34.90 -33.72 -6.70
C GLY A 428 33.41 -34.07 -6.73
N ASP A 429 32.92 -34.82 -5.73
CA ASP A 429 31.52 -35.21 -5.60
C ASP A 429 30.75 -34.13 -4.84
N TYR A 430 30.19 -33.17 -5.59
CA TYR A 430 29.52 -32.00 -5.02
C TYR A 430 28.21 -32.35 -4.30
N GLU A 431 27.42 -33.28 -4.82
CA GLU A 431 26.19 -33.74 -4.16
C GLU A 431 26.50 -34.46 -2.85
N GLY A 432 27.55 -35.30 -2.84
CA GLY A 432 28.04 -35.92 -1.61
C GLY A 432 28.56 -34.90 -0.60
N CYS A 433 29.26 -33.85 -1.04
CA CYS A 433 29.70 -32.78 -0.14
C CYS A 433 28.53 -32.08 0.56
N LEU A 434 27.46 -31.76 -0.17
CA LEU A 434 26.29 -31.11 0.43
C LEU A 434 25.61 -32.04 1.45
N LEU A 435 25.38 -33.30 1.05
CA LEU A 435 24.75 -34.31 1.92
C LEU A 435 25.54 -34.54 3.22
N TYR A 436 26.86 -34.71 3.13
CA TYR A 436 27.69 -34.97 4.31
C TYR A 436 27.89 -33.71 5.18
N ALA A 437 27.87 -32.51 4.60
CA ALA A 437 27.84 -31.26 5.36
C ALA A 437 26.52 -31.12 6.16
N GLU A 438 25.38 -31.43 5.55
CA GLU A 438 24.08 -31.44 6.24
C GLU A 438 24.04 -32.48 7.38
N GLN A 439 24.53 -33.70 7.13
CA GLN A 439 24.60 -34.74 8.17
C GLN A 439 25.49 -34.34 9.35
N LEU A 440 26.67 -33.77 9.06
CA LEU A 440 27.57 -33.23 10.08
C LEU A 440 26.87 -32.14 10.90
N LYS A 441 26.17 -31.21 10.22
CA LYS A 441 25.40 -30.15 10.87
C LYS A 441 24.28 -30.69 11.76
N GLU A 442 23.47 -31.61 11.26
CA GLU A 442 22.39 -32.23 12.04
C GLU A 442 22.93 -32.93 13.30
N ARG A 443 24.04 -33.68 13.16
CA ARG A 443 24.68 -34.34 14.30
C ARG A 443 25.20 -33.33 15.31
N CYS A 444 25.99 -32.34 14.87
CA CYS A 444 26.54 -31.32 15.76
C CYS A 444 25.45 -30.46 16.43
N VAL A 445 24.33 -30.19 15.75
CA VAL A 445 23.16 -29.54 16.35
C VAL A 445 22.51 -30.44 17.42
N GLY A 446 22.45 -31.75 17.20
CA GLY A 446 22.03 -32.71 18.21
C GLY A 446 22.90 -32.68 19.46
N MET A 447 24.23 -32.69 19.27
CA MET A 447 25.21 -32.61 20.34
C MET A 447 25.22 -31.25 21.07
N PHE A 448 24.90 -30.16 20.36
CA PHE A 448 24.70 -28.87 21.01
C PHE A 448 23.48 -28.89 21.93
N LYS A 449 22.38 -29.52 21.49
CA LYS A 449 21.14 -29.64 22.27
C LYS A 449 21.31 -30.47 23.54
N ASP A 450 22.18 -31.48 23.53
CA ASP A 450 22.47 -32.31 24.69
C ASP A 450 23.63 -31.80 25.58
N GLY A 451 24.34 -30.75 25.12
CA GLY A 451 25.43 -30.09 25.85
C GLY A 451 26.81 -30.70 25.63
N SER A 452 26.95 -31.66 24.71
CA SER A 452 28.24 -32.29 24.36
C SER A 452 29.10 -31.44 23.41
N LEU A 453 28.56 -30.34 22.88
CA LEU A 453 29.21 -29.46 21.93
C LEU A 453 28.96 -27.99 22.32
N ASP A 454 30.01 -27.15 22.30
CA ASP A 454 29.96 -25.74 22.67
C ASP A 454 29.58 -24.82 21.49
N ILE A 455 29.29 -23.55 21.78
CA ILE A 455 28.85 -22.60 20.75
C ILE A 455 29.95 -22.26 19.72
N GLU A 456 31.24 -22.35 20.08
CA GLU A 456 32.35 -22.10 19.14
C GLU A 456 32.47 -23.22 18.13
N GLN A 457 32.30 -24.46 18.58
CA GLN A 457 32.25 -25.65 17.75
C GLN A 457 31.04 -25.61 16.81
N LEU A 458 29.86 -25.19 17.30
CA LEU A 458 28.66 -25.08 16.45
C LEU A 458 28.84 -24.02 15.37
N ALA A 459 29.39 -22.85 15.73
CA ALA A 459 29.71 -21.79 14.78
C ALA A 459 30.74 -22.24 13.72
N SER A 460 31.69 -23.10 14.10
CA SER A 460 32.67 -23.67 13.17
C SER A 460 32.03 -24.67 12.19
N VAL A 461 31.04 -25.45 12.63
CA VAL A 461 30.24 -26.32 11.75
C VAL A 461 29.44 -25.49 10.75
N ASP A 462 28.79 -24.41 11.21
CA ASP A 462 28.05 -23.49 10.34
C ASP A 462 28.99 -22.85 9.30
N GLY A 463 30.16 -22.37 9.72
CA GLY A 463 31.18 -21.81 8.83
C GLY A 463 31.69 -22.82 7.78
N LEU A 464 31.86 -24.10 8.17
CA LEU A 464 32.25 -25.16 7.24
C LEU A 464 31.13 -25.47 6.23
N CYS A 465 29.87 -25.54 6.66
CA CYS A 465 28.73 -25.75 5.77
C CYS A 465 28.60 -24.61 4.75
N ASP A 466 28.78 -23.37 5.20
CA ASP A 466 28.77 -22.19 4.34
C ASP A 466 29.92 -22.20 3.32
N LEU A 467 31.12 -22.61 3.74
CA LEU A 467 32.27 -22.80 2.85
C LEU A 467 31.96 -23.84 1.76
N VAL A 468 31.37 -24.97 2.14
CA VAL A 468 30.96 -26.04 1.21
C VAL A 468 29.91 -25.54 0.23
N ALA A 469 28.88 -24.85 0.71
CA ALA A 469 27.83 -24.27 -0.15
C ALA A 469 28.41 -23.26 -1.17
N LYS A 470 29.34 -22.40 -0.72
CA LYS A 470 30.04 -21.44 -1.58
C LYS A 470 30.92 -22.13 -2.63
N ALA A 471 31.66 -23.17 -2.25
CA ALA A 471 32.57 -23.89 -3.16
C ALA A 471 31.81 -24.69 -4.23
N ILE A 472 30.62 -25.22 -3.91
CA ILE A 472 29.76 -25.95 -4.83
C ILE A 472 29.02 -25.00 -5.80
N GLY A 473 29.02 -23.68 -5.54
CA GLY A 473 28.26 -22.73 -6.34
C GLY A 473 26.75 -22.85 -6.14
N VAL A 474 26.31 -23.34 -4.96
CA VAL A 474 24.90 -23.26 -4.57
C VAL A 474 24.49 -21.79 -4.66
N ALA A 475 23.45 -21.54 -5.45
CA ALA A 475 23.03 -20.24 -5.99
C ALA A 475 23.19 -19.06 -5.02
N ASN A 476 23.56 -17.88 -5.54
CA ASN A 476 23.63 -16.60 -4.81
C ASN A 476 22.51 -16.52 -3.75
N PRO A 477 22.84 -16.61 -2.44
CA PRO A 477 21.83 -16.72 -1.41
C PRO A 477 20.93 -15.49 -1.43
N VAL A 478 19.62 -15.73 -1.32
CA VAL A 478 18.63 -14.66 -1.19
C VAL A 478 18.95 -13.89 0.08
N SER A 479 19.30 -12.62 -0.08
CA SER A 479 19.70 -11.75 1.02
C SER A 479 18.48 -11.08 1.65
N THR A 480 18.47 -10.90 2.97
CA THR A 480 17.42 -10.11 3.63
C THR A 480 17.79 -8.64 3.60
N TYR A 481 16.95 -7.81 3.00
CA TYR A 481 17.05 -6.35 3.06
C TYR A 481 16.10 -5.84 4.14
N HIS A 482 16.65 -5.24 5.19
CA HIS A 482 15.87 -4.61 6.24
C HIS A 482 15.42 -3.24 5.76
N VAL A 483 14.12 -2.99 5.79
CA VAL A 483 13.51 -1.77 5.25
C VAL A 483 12.85 -0.94 6.35
N ASN A 484 12.96 0.38 6.26
CA ASN A 484 12.35 1.35 7.16
C ASN A 484 10.84 1.45 6.90
N LEU A 485 10.11 0.42 7.28
CA LEU A 485 8.70 0.21 6.97
C LEU A 485 8.03 -0.65 8.06
N SER A 486 6.71 -0.56 8.16
CA SER A 486 5.87 -1.60 8.78
C SER A 486 4.87 -2.13 7.76
N VAL A 487 4.90 -3.43 7.49
CA VAL A 487 4.01 -4.14 6.56
C VAL A 487 2.57 -4.09 7.08
N PHE A 488 2.36 -4.30 8.37
CA PHE A 488 1.03 -4.26 8.99
C PHE A 488 0.37 -2.88 8.93
N THR A 489 1.17 -1.82 8.91
CA THR A 489 0.67 -0.44 8.84
C THR A 489 0.48 0.04 7.40
N SER A 490 1.41 -0.32 6.49
CA SER A 490 1.46 0.31 5.16
C SER A 490 1.15 -0.64 4.00
N VAL A 491 1.14 -1.95 4.25
CA VAL A 491 0.85 -2.98 3.24
C VAL A 491 -0.08 -4.09 3.79
N PRO A 492 -1.21 -3.73 4.45
CA PRO A 492 -2.07 -4.71 5.11
C PRO A 492 -2.69 -5.75 4.17
N ASP A 493 -2.98 -5.43 2.89
CA ASP A 493 -3.58 -6.42 1.98
C ASP A 493 -2.57 -7.52 1.62
N PHE A 494 -1.26 -7.22 1.61
CA PHE A 494 -0.22 -8.25 1.44
C PHE A 494 -0.27 -9.27 2.58
N TRP A 495 -0.33 -8.79 3.82
CA TRP A 495 -0.43 -9.66 4.99
C TRP A 495 -1.77 -10.41 5.05
N GLY A 496 -2.89 -9.68 4.95
CA GLY A 496 -4.23 -10.21 5.21
C GLY A 496 -4.81 -11.08 4.10
N ILE A 497 -4.53 -10.77 2.83
CA ILE A 497 -5.11 -11.49 1.69
C ILE A 497 -4.08 -11.92 0.64
N GLN A 498 -2.77 -11.80 0.94
CA GLN A 498 -1.69 -12.19 0.03
C GLN A 498 -1.69 -11.41 -1.30
N GLN A 499 -2.24 -10.18 -1.28
CA GLN A 499 -2.18 -9.28 -2.43
C GLN A 499 -0.72 -8.94 -2.74
N VAL A 500 -0.36 -8.98 -4.02
CA VAL A 500 0.99 -8.62 -4.47
C VAL A 500 0.95 -7.22 -5.08
N PHE A 501 2.00 -6.43 -4.80
CA PHE A 501 2.19 -5.09 -5.34
C PHE A 501 3.52 -5.04 -6.13
N PRO A 502 3.62 -4.23 -7.19
CA PRO A 502 4.90 -3.91 -7.79
C PRO A 502 5.79 -3.20 -6.79
N ILE A 503 6.96 -3.78 -6.52
CA ILE A 503 7.99 -3.20 -5.66
C ILE A 503 9.32 -3.25 -6.41
N LEU A 504 10.00 -2.12 -6.49
CA LEU A 504 11.29 -1.98 -7.16
C LEU A 504 12.08 -0.79 -6.61
N PRO A 505 13.40 -0.73 -6.86
CA PRO A 505 14.18 0.48 -6.63
C PRO A 505 13.64 1.64 -7.48
N ILE A 506 13.59 2.86 -6.93
CA ILE A 506 13.13 4.04 -7.70
C ILE A 506 14.27 4.74 -8.46
N HIS A 507 15.50 4.27 -8.28
CA HIS A 507 16.73 4.81 -8.84
C HIS A 507 17.76 3.70 -9.08
N ARG A 508 18.87 4.03 -9.77
CA ARG A 508 19.93 3.10 -10.21
C ARG A 508 19.43 2.03 -11.19
N LEU A 509 18.34 2.29 -11.89
CA LEU A 509 17.78 1.36 -12.88
C LEU A 509 18.55 1.35 -14.21
N ASP A 510 19.60 2.15 -14.33
CA ASP A 510 20.65 2.08 -15.34
C ASP A 510 21.80 1.12 -14.96
N GLU A 511 21.81 0.61 -13.73
CA GLU A 511 22.75 -0.40 -13.23
C GLU A 511 22.12 -1.80 -13.19
N CYS A 512 22.92 -2.84 -13.40
CA CYS A 512 22.44 -4.23 -13.28
C CYS A 512 22.32 -4.62 -11.79
N PRO A 513 21.16 -5.12 -11.31
CA PRO A 513 21.04 -5.58 -9.94
C PRO A 513 21.92 -6.82 -9.69
N ALA A 514 22.76 -6.75 -8.66
CA ALA A 514 23.76 -7.78 -8.37
C ALA A 514 23.29 -8.84 -7.35
N LYS A 515 22.17 -8.61 -6.67
CA LYS A 515 21.63 -9.47 -5.61
C LYS A 515 20.19 -9.85 -5.86
N ARG A 516 19.75 -10.92 -5.21
CA ARG A 516 18.33 -11.21 -5.00
C ARG A 516 18.04 -11.12 -3.52
N GLY A 517 16.89 -10.57 -3.14
CA GLY A 517 16.54 -10.43 -1.74
C GLY A 517 15.06 -10.43 -1.43
N ILE A 518 14.74 -10.70 -0.17
CA ILE A 518 13.43 -10.45 0.42
C ILE A 518 13.49 -9.18 1.26
N LEU A 519 12.33 -8.56 1.52
CA LEU A 519 12.26 -7.36 2.35
C LEU A 519 11.76 -7.74 3.74
N SER A 520 12.52 -7.43 4.77
CA SER A 520 12.08 -7.56 6.17
C SER A 520 11.81 -6.17 6.71
N ASP A 521 10.66 -5.97 7.33
CA ASP A 521 10.26 -4.69 7.92
C ASP A 521 10.92 -4.48 9.30
N LEU A 522 10.55 -3.40 10.00
CA LEU A 522 11.12 -3.07 11.32
C LEU A 522 10.43 -3.77 12.50
N THR A 523 9.36 -4.51 12.26
CA THR A 523 8.59 -5.12 13.33
C THR A 523 9.33 -6.32 13.89
N CYS A 524 9.00 -6.69 15.13
CA CYS A 524 9.56 -7.88 15.76
C CYS A 524 8.82 -9.17 15.36
N ASP A 525 7.80 -9.05 14.52
CA ASP A 525 6.97 -10.16 14.07
C ASP A 525 7.56 -10.77 12.80
N SER A 526 7.66 -12.10 12.73
CA SER A 526 8.21 -12.79 11.57
C SER A 526 7.34 -12.70 10.32
N ASP A 527 6.06 -12.34 10.47
CA ASP A 527 5.17 -12.06 9.34
C ASP A 527 5.42 -10.65 8.75
N GLY A 528 6.22 -9.81 9.41
CA GLY A 528 6.69 -8.51 8.94
C GLY A 528 7.71 -8.60 7.80
N LYS A 529 7.39 -9.36 6.75
CA LYS A 529 8.27 -9.56 5.58
C LYS A 529 7.49 -9.60 4.29
N ILE A 530 8.15 -9.21 3.20
CA ILE A 530 7.67 -9.35 1.83
C ILE A 530 8.60 -10.34 1.11
N ASP A 531 8.09 -11.55 0.91
CA ASP A 531 8.79 -12.68 0.27
C ASP A 531 8.07 -13.22 -0.97
N LYS A 532 7.07 -12.48 -1.46
CA LYS A 532 6.36 -12.73 -2.72
C LYS A 532 6.28 -11.44 -3.53
N PHE A 533 6.66 -11.53 -4.80
CA PHE A 533 6.70 -10.40 -5.72
C PHE A 533 5.94 -10.72 -7.00
N ILE A 534 5.67 -9.68 -7.80
CA ILE A 534 4.94 -9.81 -9.06
C ILE A 534 5.57 -10.86 -9.98
N GLY A 535 4.75 -11.58 -10.74
CA GLY A 535 5.21 -12.70 -11.55
C GLY A 535 5.44 -14.01 -10.80
N GLY A 536 5.09 -14.09 -9.51
CA GLY A 536 5.23 -15.31 -8.71
C GLY A 536 6.65 -15.55 -8.19
N GLU A 537 7.48 -14.51 -8.18
CA GLU A 537 8.87 -14.55 -7.71
C GLU A 537 8.93 -14.56 -6.17
N SER A 538 9.83 -15.36 -5.60
CA SER A 538 10.06 -15.44 -4.14
C SER A 538 11.16 -14.49 -3.63
N SER A 539 11.77 -13.71 -4.54
CA SER A 539 12.81 -12.73 -4.22
C SER A 539 12.88 -11.67 -5.31
N LEU A 540 13.31 -10.47 -4.92
CA LEU A 540 13.44 -9.30 -5.79
C LEU A 540 14.90 -9.09 -6.20
N PRO A 541 15.21 -8.88 -7.49
CA PRO A 541 16.53 -8.39 -7.90
C PRO A 541 16.80 -7.01 -7.31
N LEU A 542 17.94 -6.83 -6.63
CA LEU A 542 18.29 -5.61 -5.91
C LEU A 542 19.77 -5.27 -6.11
N HIS A 543 20.08 -3.97 -5.99
CA HIS A 543 21.44 -3.45 -5.98
C HIS A 543 22.09 -3.64 -4.60
N GLU A 544 23.42 -3.66 -4.56
CA GLU A 544 24.15 -3.60 -3.30
C GLU A 544 23.99 -2.22 -2.66
N LEU A 545 23.78 -2.18 -1.33
CA LEU A 545 23.56 -0.94 -0.58
C LEU A 545 24.82 -0.04 -0.53
N GLU A 546 26.01 -0.63 -0.62
CA GLU A 546 27.29 0.08 -0.47
C GLU A 546 27.86 0.63 -1.79
N GLY A 547 27.17 0.41 -2.92
CA GLY A 547 27.58 0.90 -4.23
C GLY A 547 26.94 2.25 -4.56
N ALA A 548 27.79 3.24 -4.91
CA ALA A 548 27.46 4.60 -5.36
C ALA A 548 27.21 5.66 -4.26
N ASN A 549 28.31 6.33 -3.87
CA ASN A 549 28.32 7.70 -3.33
C ASN A 549 27.64 7.96 -1.97
N GLY A 550 27.34 6.93 -1.19
CA GLY A 550 26.66 7.09 0.10
C GLY A 550 25.22 7.60 -0.02
N MET A 551 24.63 7.54 -1.22
CA MET A 551 23.20 7.83 -1.40
C MET A 551 22.36 6.71 -0.79
N LYS A 552 21.26 7.10 -0.14
CA LYS A 552 20.32 6.15 0.44
C LYS A 552 19.62 5.33 -0.64
N TYR A 553 19.33 4.07 -0.34
CA TYR A 553 18.69 3.15 -1.27
C TYR A 553 17.18 3.14 -1.04
N TYR A 554 16.43 3.68 -2.01
CA TYR A 554 14.99 3.87 -1.92
C TYR A 554 14.26 2.85 -2.79
N LEU A 555 13.25 2.21 -2.20
CA LEU A 555 12.30 1.38 -2.91
C LEU A 555 10.93 2.07 -2.94
N GLY A 556 10.16 1.77 -3.98
CA GLY A 556 8.79 2.20 -4.13
C GLY A 556 7.86 1.01 -4.24
N MET A 557 6.75 1.05 -3.51
CA MET A 557 5.60 0.18 -3.72
C MET A 557 4.51 0.95 -4.46
N PHE A 558 4.06 0.39 -5.58
CA PHE A 558 3.12 1.01 -6.50
C PHE A 558 1.75 0.35 -6.42
N LEU A 559 0.73 1.03 -6.95
CA LEU A 559 -0.65 0.54 -7.03
C LEU A 559 -1.37 0.32 -5.68
N GLY A 560 -0.78 0.81 -4.59
CA GLY A 560 -1.30 0.73 -3.21
C GLY A 560 -2.23 1.86 -2.79
N GLY A 561 -2.67 2.74 -3.71
CA GLY A 561 -3.52 3.88 -3.36
C GLY A 561 -4.96 3.54 -2.93
N ALA A 562 -5.35 2.27 -3.04
CA ALA A 562 -6.64 1.75 -2.57
C ALA A 562 -6.42 0.83 -1.37
N TYR A 563 -7.26 0.97 -0.35
CA TYR A 563 -7.35 0.15 0.86
C TYR A 563 -6.17 0.24 1.85
N GLU A 564 -4.91 0.29 1.38
CA GLU A 564 -3.74 0.20 2.27
C GLU A 564 -3.76 1.25 3.38
N GLU A 565 -4.03 2.52 3.05
CA GLU A 565 -4.06 3.62 4.02
C GLU A 565 -5.23 3.51 5.02
N ALA A 566 -6.34 2.90 4.61
CA ALA A 566 -7.55 2.79 5.43
C ALA A 566 -7.53 1.56 6.35
N LEU A 567 -6.81 0.51 5.96
CA LEU A 567 -6.71 -0.75 6.68
C LEU A 567 -5.50 -0.82 7.62
N GLY A 568 -4.53 0.07 7.45
CA GLY A 568 -3.29 0.10 8.21
C GLY A 568 -3.49 0.12 9.73
N GLY A 569 -2.86 -0.83 10.42
CA GLY A 569 -2.84 -0.89 11.88
C GLY A 569 -1.66 -0.14 12.51
N VAL A 570 -1.56 -0.18 13.83
CA VAL A 570 -0.43 0.37 14.62
C VAL A 570 0.39 -0.74 15.29
N HIS A 571 0.67 -1.83 14.58
CA HIS A 571 1.48 -2.93 15.10
C HIS A 571 2.86 -2.41 15.52
N ASN A 572 3.34 -2.84 16.70
CA ASN A 572 4.53 -2.28 17.36
C ASN A 572 4.53 -0.75 17.55
N LEU A 573 3.35 -0.12 17.55
CA LEU A 573 3.18 1.34 17.62
C LEU A 573 3.86 2.09 16.46
N PHE A 574 4.00 1.46 15.31
CA PHE A 574 4.34 2.18 14.08
C PHE A 574 3.08 2.88 13.54
N GLY A 575 3.14 4.22 13.47
CA GLY A 575 2.09 5.06 12.91
C GLY A 575 2.12 5.10 11.38
N GLY A 576 1.14 5.77 10.77
CA GLY A 576 1.10 5.94 9.32
C GLY A 576 2.32 6.67 8.73
N PRO A 577 2.59 6.52 7.42
CA PRO A 577 3.68 7.24 6.73
C PRO A 577 3.50 8.77 6.75
N SER A 578 4.59 9.51 6.50
CA SER A 578 4.47 10.90 6.06
C SER A 578 3.79 10.98 4.69
N VAL A 579 3.12 12.08 4.38
CA VAL A 579 2.40 12.25 3.11
C VAL A 579 2.86 13.52 2.41
N VAL A 580 3.19 13.41 1.12
CA VAL A 580 3.46 14.54 0.23
C VAL A 580 2.54 14.49 -0.98
N ARG A 581 1.90 15.61 -1.33
CA ARG A 581 1.14 15.78 -2.57
C ARG A 581 1.95 16.57 -3.58
N VAL A 582 2.01 16.05 -4.79
CA VAL A 582 2.79 16.59 -5.89
C VAL A 582 1.92 16.73 -7.13
N SER A 583 1.95 17.92 -7.72
CA SER A 583 1.31 18.20 -9.00
C SER A 583 2.35 18.59 -10.05
N GLN A 584 2.04 18.32 -11.32
CA GLN A 584 2.87 18.76 -12.43
C GLN A 584 2.95 20.29 -12.43
N SER A 585 4.14 20.81 -12.74
CA SER A 585 4.38 22.25 -12.85
C SER A 585 5.44 22.51 -13.91
N ASP A 586 5.31 23.63 -14.61
CA ASP A 586 6.33 24.12 -15.56
C ASP A 586 7.53 24.77 -14.85
N GLY A 587 7.57 24.72 -13.52
CA GLY A 587 8.68 25.17 -12.70
C GLY A 587 9.98 24.36 -12.93
N PRO A 588 11.10 24.80 -12.34
CA PRO A 588 12.43 24.24 -12.61
C PRO A 588 12.60 22.77 -12.22
N PHE A 589 11.73 22.25 -11.34
CA PHE A 589 11.75 20.85 -10.91
C PHE A 589 10.82 19.94 -11.72
N GLY A 590 9.96 20.49 -12.60
CA GLY A 590 8.91 19.75 -13.32
C GLY A 590 7.67 19.43 -12.46
N PHE A 591 7.70 19.78 -11.18
CA PHE A 591 6.61 19.55 -10.23
C PHE A 591 6.56 20.62 -9.13
N ALA A 592 5.41 20.73 -8.48
CA ALA A 592 5.19 21.53 -7.28
C ALA A 592 4.70 20.64 -6.14
N VAL A 593 5.29 20.80 -4.96
CA VAL A 593 4.76 20.19 -3.72
C VAL A 593 3.60 21.05 -3.24
N THR A 594 2.38 20.54 -3.36
CA THR A 594 1.17 21.27 -2.97
C THR A 594 0.83 21.05 -1.49
N ARG A 595 1.32 19.96 -0.90
CA ARG A 595 1.16 19.67 0.53
C ARG A 595 2.24 18.72 1.02
N ALA A 596 2.68 18.91 2.26
CA ALA A 596 3.57 18.01 2.97
C ALA A 596 3.10 17.90 4.42
N VAL A 597 2.88 16.68 4.90
CA VAL A 597 2.39 16.38 6.24
C VAL A 597 3.29 15.28 6.82
N PRO A 598 3.94 15.51 7.98
CA PRO A 598 4.69 14.45 8.64
C PRO A 598 3.75 13.34 9.14
N GLY A 599 4.26 12.12 9.19
CA GLY A 599 3.53 11.01 9.82
C GLY A 599 3.35 11.24 11.34
N PRO A 600 2.48 10.46 12.00
CA PRO A 600 2.25 10.58 13.43
C PRO A 600 3.54 10.42 14.24
N SER A 601 3.73 11.30 15.22
CA SER A 601 4.83 11.19 16.18
C SER A 601 4.60 10.02 17.15
N CYS A 602 5.64 9.64 17.90
CA CYS A 602 5.51 8.68 19.00
C CYS A 602 4.39 9.10 19.97
N SER A 603 4.27 10.40 20.29
CA SER A 603 3.18 10.94 21.09
C SER A 603 1.80 10.69 20.47
N ASP A 604 1.65 10.94 19.17
CA ASP A 604 0.37 10.75 18.49
C ASP A 604 -0.07 9.28 18.52
N VAL A 605 0.86 8.35 18.25
CA VAL A 605 0.57 6.91 18.30
C VAL A 605 0.27 6.45 19.73
N LEU A 606 0.98 6.97 20.72
CA LEU A 606 0.70 6.68 22.13
C LEU A 606 -0.71 7.15 22.54
N ARG A 607 -1.17 8.30 22.05
CA ARG A 607 -2.54 8.78 22.31
C ARG A 607 -3.60 7.87 21.70
N VAL A 608 -3.33 7.24 20.55
CA VAL A 608 -4.24 6.23 19.98
C VAL A 608 -4.45 5.07 20.96
N MET A 609 -3.42 4.73 21.73
CA MET A 609 -3.47 3.71 22.79
C MET A 609 -3.90 4.26 24.16
N GLN A 610 -4.50 5.47 24.19
CA GLN A 610 -5.02 6.12 25.40
C GLN A 610 -3.95 6.50 26.43
N HIS A 611 -2.69 6.63 26.01
CA HIS A 611 -1.67 7.23 26.86
C HIS A 611 -1.70 8.76 26.79
N GLU A 612 -1.16 9.39 27.83
CA GLU A 612 -0.96 10.84 27.93
C GLU A 612 0.55 11.13 27.88
N PRO A 613 1.13 11.41 26.69
CA PRO A 613 2.56 11.62 26.51
C PRO A 613 3.16 12.69 27.43
N GLU A 614 2.39 13.74 27.73
CA GLU A 614 2.79 14.79 28.67
C GLU A 614 3.10 14.23 30.07
N ILE A 615 2.22 13.37 30.59
CA ILE A 615 2.38 12.75 31.91
C ILE A 615 3.52 11.74 31.89
N MET A 616 3.66 10.99 30.80
CA MET A 616 4.77 10.05 30.62
C MET A 616 6.11 10.78 30.63
N PHE A 617 6.22 11.91 29.94
CA PHE A 617 7.42 12.74 29.93
C PHE A 617 7.76 13.27 31.32
N GLU A 618 6.80 13.86 32.05
CA GLU A 618 7.06 14.36 33.41
C GLU A 618 7.46 13.23 34.38
N THR A 619 6.88 12.03 34.22
CA THR A 619 7.28 10.85 35.00
C THR A 619 8.75 10.46 34.72
N LEU A 620 9.16 10.45 33.46
CA LEU A 620 10.54 10.14 33.07
C LEU A 620 11.52 11.23 33.52
N LYS A 621 11.10 12.49 33.44
CA LYS A 621 11.87 13.64 33.90
C LYS A 621 12.11 13.61 35.40
N HIS A 622 11.08 13.34 36.21
CA HIS A 622 11.24 13.13 37.66
C HIS A 622 12.23 11.99 37.96
N ARG A 623 12.19 10.90 37.18
CA ARG A 623 13.14 9.80 37.32
C ARG A 623 14.57 10.20 36.96
N ILE A 624 14.78 11.09 35.99
CA ILE A 624 16.11 11.66 35.71
C ILE A 624 16.60 12.46 36.91
N GLU A 625 15.75 13.30 37.51
CA GLU A 625 16.10 14.11 38.68
C GLU A 625 16.47 13.25 39.90
N GLU A 626 15.82 12.09 40.07
CA GLU A 626 16.08 11.16 41.17
C GLU A 626 17.40 10.39 41.02
N TYR A 627 17.76 9.96 39.81
CA TYR A 627 18.87 9.02 39.59
C TYR A 627 20.09 9.59 38.86
N VAL A 628 19.99 10.77 38.22
CA VAL A 628 21.11 11.40 37.50
C VAL A 628 21.65 12.55 38.35
N HIS A 629 22.66 12.25 39.17
CA HIS A 629 23.39 13.26 39.94
C HIS A 629 24.65 13.68 39.18
N ASP A 630 24.67 14.89 38.65
CA ASP A 630 25.84 15.46 37.97
C ASP A 630 26.13 16.87 38.50
N GLU A 631 27.40 17.17 38.75
CA GLU A 631 27.83 18.50 39.21
C GLU A 631 27.51 19.56 38.13
N GLY A 632 26.44 20.34 38.36
CA GLY A 632 26.02 21.43 37.47
C GLY A 632 24.69 21.21 36.73
N ASN A 633 24.00 20.08 36.90
CA ASN A 633 22.67 19.78 36.34
C ASN A 633 22.58 19.76 34.79
N ILE A 634 23.72 19.68 34.09
CA ILE A 634 23.79 19.72 32.63
C ILE A 634 23.42 18.37 32.00
N GLY A 635 23.87 17.25 32.58
CA GLY A 635 23.58 15.90 32.09
C GLY A 635 22.10 15.53 32.13
N GLY A 636 21.42 15.84 33.24
CA GLY A 636 19.98 15.59 33.39
C GLY A 636 19.13 16.36 32.38
N ALA A 637 19.43 17.64 32.17
CA ALA A 637 18.73 18.47 31.18
C ALA A 637 18.90 17.96 29.74
N MET A 638 20.10 17.49 29.37
CA MET A 638 20.35 16.90 28.06
C MET A 638 19.58 15.59 27.84
N ILE A 639 19.53 14.71 28.84
CA ILE A 639 18.77 13.46 28.77
C ILE A 639 17.28 13.77 28.64
N ALA A 640 16.75 14.70 29.45
CA ALA A 640 15.36 15.12 29.38
C ALA A 640 15.01 15.70 27.99
N GLY A 641 15.88 16.54 27.42
CA GLY A 641 15.73 17.05 26.05
C GLY A 641 15.72 15.94 24.99
N GLY A 642 16.57 14.92 25.14
CA GLY A 642 16.58 13.75 24.25
C GLY A 642 15.29 12.93 24.32
N ILE A 643 14.74 12.73 25.53
CA ILE A 643 13.45 12.06 25.73
C ILE A 643 12.32 12.88 25.11
N ALA A 644 12.26 14.19 25.37
CA ALA A 644 11.26 15.08 24.79
C ALA A 644 11.27 15.00 23.25
N GLN A 645 12.46 15.05 22.64
CA GLN A 645 12.60 14.89 21.19
C GLN A 645 12.08 13.54 20.70
N SER A 646 12.28 12.46 21.45
CA SER A 646 11.83 11.12 21.08
C SER A 646 10.31 11.00 21.03
N PHE A 647 9.60 11.73 21.90
CA PHE A 647 8.13 11.86 21.84
C PHE A 647 7.64 12.58 20.58
N HIS A 648 8.41 13.55 20.07
CA HIS A 648 8.06 14.31 18.86
C HIS A 648 8.49 13.65 17.55
N ASN A 649 9.42 12.71 17.59
CA ASN A 649 9.89 12.00 16.41
C ASN A 649 8.84 10.98 15.92
N MET A 650 8.89 10.64 14.65
CA MET A 650 8.17 9.46 14.14
C MET A 650 8.77 8.18 14.75
N PRO A 651 7.96 7.11 14.92
CA PRO A 651 8.43 5.84 15.50
C PRO A 651 9.39 5.05 14.60
N TYR A 652 9.58 5.49 13.36
CA TYR A 652 10.46 4.87 12.36
C TYR A 652 11.93 5.24 12.54
N LEU A 653 12.82 4.52 11.85
CA LEU A 653 14.26 4.77 11.96
C LEU A 653 14.63 6.13 11.35
N THR A 654 15.54 6.83 12.02
CA THR A 654 16.19 8.04 11.49
C THR A 654 17.61 7.69 11.05
N VAL A 655 17.83 7.57 9.75
CA VAL A 655 19.16 7.31 9.20
C VAL A 655 19.94 8.64 9.19
N GLY A 656 20.85 8.81 10.16
CA GLY A 656 21.86 9.88 10.15
C GLY A 656 21.77 10.96 11.23
N SER A 657 20.88 10.85 12.22
CA SER A 657 20.99 11.72 13.40
C SER A 657 21.77 10.97 14.48
N SER A 658 22.96 11.46 14.79
CA SER A 658 23.57 11.22 16.10
C SER A 658 22.50 11.60 17.12
N CYS A 659 21.91 10.60 17.79
CA CYS A 659 21.05 10.84 18.95
C CYS A 659 21.71 11.94 19.78
N GLY A 660 21.00 13.00 20.20
CA GLY A 660 21.62 14.17 20.85
C GLY A 660 22.53 13.84 22.05
N LEU A 661 22.48 12.60 22.54
CA LEU A 661 23.40 12.00 23.51
C LEU A 661 24.81 11.68 23.00
N THR A 662 25.03 11.32 21.72
CA THR A 662 26.36 10.87 21.25
C THR A 662 27.40 11.97 21.10
N ALA A 663 26.98 13.25 21.08
CA ALA A 663 27.93 14.37 21.08
C ALA A 663 28.56 14.65 22.46
N ALA A 664 28.02 14.10 23.56
CA ALA A 664 28.43 14.47 24.92
C ALA A 664 29.16 13.37 25.72
N ILE A 665 29.02 12.09 25.36
CA ILE A 665 29.62 10.98 26.13
C ILE A 665 31.08 10.70 25.69
N GLY A 666 31.53 11.31 24.60
CA GLY A 666 32.89 11.13 24.05
C GLY A 666 33.79 12.34 24.21
N ASN A 667 34.08 12.81 25.43
CA ASN A 667 35.33 13.55 25.68
C ASN A 667 35.64 13.67 27.17
N ASN A 668 36.35 12.68 27.73
CA ASN A 668 37.03 12.80 29.01
C ASN A 668 38.56 12.83 28.84
N ASN A 669 39.06 13.37 27.73
CA ASN A 669 40.47 13.70 27.56
C ASN A 669 40.66 14.88 26.59
N GLY A 670 40.95 16.06 27.16
CA GLY A 670 41.85 17.07 26.60
C GLY A 670 41.56 17.67 25.22
N SER A 671 41.09 18.93 25.24
CA SER A 671 41.40 19.99 24.25
C SER A 671 40.94 19.78 22.79
N CYS A 672 39.77 20.33 22.43
CA CYS A 672 39.63 21.14 21.20
C CYS A 672 38.36 22.01 21.22
N GLY A 673 38.40 23.12 20.48
CA GLY A 673 37.58 24.32 20.67
C GLY A 673 36.08 24.19 20.44
N MET A 674 35.34 24.93 21.28
CA MET A 674 33.91 25.22 21.18
C MET A 674 33.57 26.01 19.90
N THR A 675 32.69 25.46 19.08
CA THR A 675 31.82 26.25 18.19
C THR A 675 30.38 26.04 18.63
N ALA A 676 29.81 27.10 19.20
CA ALA A 676 28.41 27.17 19.62
C ALA A 676 27.49 27.09 18.39
N VAL A 677 26.63 26.07 18.35
CA VAL A 677 25.45 26.05 17.48
C VAL A 677 24.31 26.71 18.29
N ASN A 678 24.11 28.00 18.04
CA ASN A 678 22.93 28.73 18.52
C ASN A 678 21.69 28.23 17.77
N GLY A 679 21.00 27.24 18.34
CA GLY A 679 19.64 26.86 17.99
C GLY A 679 18.65 27.51 18.95
N ASN A 680 18.40 28.81 18.79
CA ASN A 680 17.40 29.53 19.56
C ASN A 680 16.00 29.22 19.00
N ASN A 681 15.37 28.13 19.46
CA ASN A 681 13.93 27.92 19.31
C ASN A 681 13.26 28.22 20.66
N GLY A 682 12.95 29.49 20.88
CA GLY A 682 12.13 29.91 22.00
C GLY A 682 10.66 29.53 21.75
N TYR A 683 10.14 28.65 22.59
CA TYR A 683 8.71 28.58 22.89
C TYR A 683 8.56 28.61 24.41
N TYR A 684 8.35 29.81 24.94
CA TYR A 684 7.79 29.99 26.28
C TYR A 684 6.27 30.09 26.15
N TYR A 685 5.54 29.19 26.82
CA TYR A 685 4.23 29.52 27.36
C TYR A 685 4.16 28.98 28.79
N CYS A 686 4.26 29.90 29.74
CA CYS A 686 3.73 29.71 31.10
C CYS A 686 2.22 29.90 31.03
N SER A 687 1.46 28.96 31.60
CA SER A 687 0.14 29.26 32.12
C SER A 687 -0.03 28.57 33.47
N SER A 688 0.31 29.29 34.53
CA SER A 688 -0.35 29.16 35.82
C SER A 688 -1.42 30.23 35.85
N ASP A 689 -2.68 29.84 36.00
CA ASP A 689 -3.59 30.41 37.00
C ASP A 689 -4.91 29.63 37.01
N GLU A 690 -5.27 29.17 38.21
CA GLU A 690 -6.55 28.58 38.60
C GLU A 690 -7.63 29.68 38.69
N ASP A 691 -8.87 29.39 38.26
CA ASP A 691 -10.13 29.51 39.05
C ASP A 691 -11.42 29.73 38.22
N PHE A 692 -12.38 28.84 38.49
CA PHE A 692 -13.85 29.00 38.62
C PHE A 692 -14.77 29.64 37.53
N VAL A 693 -15.65 28.76 37.01
CA VAL A 693 -17.15 28.80 36.94
C VAL A 693 -17.93 29.60 35.85
N ALA A 694 -18.75 28.81 35.12
CA ALA A 694 -20.09 29.00 34.53
C ALA A 694 -20.36 29.94 33.34
N GLY A 695 -21.04 29.37 32.33
CA GLY A 695 -22.23 30.00 31.71
C GLY A 695 -22.14 30.39 30.24
N ALA A 696 -22.84 29.62 29.40
CA ALA A 696 -23.58 29.99 28.17
C ALA A 696 -22.89 30.74 26.99
N ASP A 697 -23.10 30.15 25.80
CA ASP A 697 -23.26 30.74 24.46
C ASP A 697 -22.38 31.93 24.05
N ALA A 698 -21.43 31.69 23.14
CA ALA A 698 -21.31 32.45 21.88
C ALA A 698 -20.26 31.83 20.93
N VAL A 699 -20.60 31.90 19.65
CA VAL A 699 -19.84 31.55 18.46
C VAL A 699 -18.51 32.31 18.38
N CYS A 700 -17.41 31.62 18.06
CA CYS A 700 -16.28 32.19 17.33
C CYS A 700 -15.65 31.16 16.40
N GLU A 701 -15.49 31.58 15.15
CA GLU A 701 -14.81 30.92 14.04
C GLU A 701 -13.30 30.89 14.31
N ASP A 702 -12.63 29.77 14.04
CA ASP A 702 -11.17 29.76 13.85
C ASP A 702 -10.78 28.68 12.82
N GLU A 703 -10.41 29.14 11.62
CA GLU A 703 -9.74 28.38 10.57
C GLU A 703 -8.24 28.20 10.90
N PRO A 704 -7.65 27.00 10.75
CA PRO A 704 -6.20 26.86 10.78
C PRO A 704 -5.62 27.04 9.37
N TRP A 705 -4.74 28.03 9.27
CA TRP A 705 -4.02 28.48 8.08
C TRP A 705 -3.19 27.35 7.42
N SER A 706 -3.44 27.10 6.13
CA SER A 706 -2.56 26.31 5.26
C SER A 706 -1.55 27.23 4.57
N TYR A 707 -0.25 26.97 4.75
CA TYR A 707 0.79 27.63 3.97
C TYR A 707 0.71 27.15 2.51
N VAL A 708 0.34 28.05 1.61
CA VAL A 708 0.51 27.91 0.17
C VAL A 708 1.88 28.50 -0.16
N CYS A 709 2.84 27.68 -0.59
CA CYS A 709 4.06 28.18 -1.22
C CYS A 709 3.86 28.19 -2.74
N ALA A 710 3.88 29.38 -3.34
CA ALA A 710 4.00 29.58 -4.78
C ALA A 710 5.44 29.35 -5.25
#